data_AF-A0A3S3P9A4-F1
#
_entry.id   AF-A0A3S3P9A4-F1
#
_cell.length_a   1.000
_cell.length_b   1.000
_cell.length_c   1.000
_cell.angle_alpha   90.00
_cell.angle_beta   90.00
_cell.angle_gamma   90.00
#
_symmetry.space_group_name_H-M   'P 1'
#
loop_
_entity.id
_entity.type
_entity.pdbx_description
1 polymer ?
#
loop_
_entity_poly.entity_id
_entity_poly.type
_entity_poly.pdbx_seq_one_letter_code
_entity_poly.pdbx_strand_id
1 'polypeptide(L)'
;MLLRLLPPFHRFPTINPIRSSQPITHASLHSLPFLGSTPNTSTLTSNPNSPTSISKPHHLNPCFDSSSSSSSSSSSSSSLDEDEDSEIELGRLLVLLPEEMRRKVSEHPELHHLIEIVMDLGRKPLARFPTGDFVLSNLPITFQDLEHATAQVGDFATDNRAGISRTLHRISAIRNRKGVIIGLTCRVGRAMSGSANLLRDLVYDGGSLLLIGPPGVGKTTIIREIARMLADDYGKRVMIVDTSNEIGGDGDIPHPGIGGARRLQVPNSDLQHKVLIEAVENHMPQVIVIDEISTKLEAMAASTIAQRGIQLVATAHGVTIENLIMNPSLEMLVGGIQSVTLGDEEASRRGVQKTVLERRGPSTFTCGVEIISKTELRVHCNLEATVDALLSGRSPNFEVRKLNAQGIANEIFMVEGDPSSDENSSKQHEIIPRDALEINGERFVHDEYTNAAEMLESTLEAALPVHLYVYGILETSVVQAIRELKMNDTIGLTDNISKADGLLALHSKLKKNSRIQVVAKSHDIPIYVTKTSSLLQITKAIRAFMREHADGVRDSVTEDRENTRSSEKLDALEEARLAIEQIVIPRGKPVELLPRSSSIISLQMNFIKKYQLQSEKIGKEPNVRLRILPLHASETEAIAHEEMIDDLSNMDDLNGSHNSATKLPLLSDW
;
A
#
# COMPACT_ATOMS: atom_id res chain seq x y z
N MET A 1 30.51 -51.81 -34.15
CA MET A 1 31.99 -51.72 -34.06
C MET A 1 32.33 -51.45 -32.59
N LEU A 2 33.01 -52.39 -31.91
CA LEU A 2 33.56 -52.31 -30.53
C LEU A 2 32.74 -51.59 -29.42
N LEU A 3 32.04 -52.39 -28.60
CA LEU A 3 31.89 -52.11 -27.15
C LEU A 3 33.03 -52.80 -26.38
N ARG A 4 33.52 -52.16 -25.30
CA ARG A 4 34.32 -52.67 -24.15
C ARG A 4 34.35 -51.53 -23.09
N LEU A 5 34.35 -51.69 -21.76
CA LEU A 5 34.47 -52.85 -20.83
C LEU A 5 33.67 -52.62 -19.51
N LEU A 6 33.64 -53.63 -18.63
CA LEU A 6 32.95 -53.74 -17.31
C LEU A 6 33.84 -53.26 -16.12
N PRO A 7 33.48 -53.33 -14.79
CA PRO A 7 32.30 -53.94 -14.11
C PRO A 7 31.64 -53.09 -12.96
N PRO A 8 30.59 -53.61 -12.25
CA PRO A 8 29.91 -52.91 -11.15
C PRO A 8 30.03 -53.55 -9.74
N PHE A 9 30.13 -52.71 -8.70
CA PHE A 9 29.90 -52.97 -7.26
C PHE A 9 29.54 -51.60 -6.60
N HIS A 10 28.85 -51.45 -5.46
CA HIS A 10 28.29 -52.38 -4.46
C HIS A 10 26.94 -51.82 -3.96
N ARG A 11 26.01 -52.66 -3.44
CA ARG A 11 24.76 -52.18 -2.80
C ARG A 11 24.94 -51.89 -1.31
N PHE A 12 24.31 -50.83 -0.80
CA PHE A 12 24.00 -50.66 0.64
C PHE A 12 22.61 -51.24 0.98
N PRO A 13 22.36 -51.67 2.23
CA PRO A 13 21.14 -52.36 2.61
C PRO A 13 19.98 -51.43 3.00
N THR A 14 18.76 -51.80 2.61
CA THR A 14 17.52 -51.28 3.18
C THR A 14 17.19 -51.96 4.50
N ILE A 15 16.69 -51.22 5.48
CA ILE A 15 16.07 -51.77 6.70
C ILE A 15 14.57 -51.50 6.64
N ASN A 16 13.76 -52.55 6.86
CA ASN A 16 12.30 -52.49 6.92
C ASN A 16 11.82 -52.78 8.35
N PRO A 17 10.60 -52.37 8.75
CA PRO A 17 10.17 -52.38 10.15
C PRO A 17 9.74 -53.77 10.64
N ILE A 18 9.81 -53.98 11.96
CA ILE A 18 9.34 -55.18 12.66
C ILE A 18 8.09 -54.85 13.50
N ARG A 19 7.10 -55.74 13.47
CA ARG A 19 5.91 -55.73 14.34
C ARG A 19 5.97 -56.88 15.36
N SER A 20 5.73 -56.57 16.63
CA SER A 20 5.21 -57.48 17.66
C SER A 20 4.85 -56.69 18.93
N SER A 21 4.06 -57.16 19.90
CA SER A 21 2.66 -57.65 19.86
C SER A 21 2.27 -58.17 21.25
N GLN A 22 1.80 -57.28 22.14
CA GLN A 22 0.97 -57.60 23.34
C GLN A 22 1.60 -58.55 24.42
N PRO A 23 0.89 -58.89 25.53
CA PRO A 23 0.40 -57.97 26.57
C PRO A 23 0.71 -58.46 28.03
N ILE A 24 0.69 -57.57 29.03
CA ILE A 24 0.64 -57.92 30.47
C ILE A 24 -0.34 -56.97 31.21
N THR A 25 -0.99 -57.45 32.27
CA THR A 25 -2.09 -56.79 33.01
C THR A 25 -1.91 -56.85 34.55
N HIS A 26 -2.69 -56.03 35.28
CA HIS A 26 -2.82 -55.98 36.76
C HIS A 26 -1.57 -55.50 37.55
N ALA A 27 -1.67 -54.91 38.76
CA ALA A 27 -2.80 -54.61 39.66
C ALA A 27 -2.61 -53.26 40.41
N SER A 28 -3.62 -52.84 41.18
CA SER A 28 -3.64 -51.63 42.03
C SER A 28 -3.11 -51.86 43.45
N LEU A 29 -2.78 -50.76 44.16
CA LEU A 29 -2.78 -50.50 45.62
C LEU A 29 -2.02 -49.16 45.83
N HIS A 30 -2.23 -48.26 46.79
CA HIS A 30 -3.31 -47.82 47.67
C HIS A 30 -2.73 -46.62 48.47
N SER A 31 -3.53 -45.85 49.21
CA SER A 31 -3.09 -44.67 49.99
C SER A 31 -2.73 -44.97 51.46
N LEU A 32 -1.96 -44.08 52.12
CA LEU A 32 -2.23 -43.40 53.42
C LEU A 32 -0.98 -42.67 54.01
N PRO A 33 -1.10 -41.78 55.03
CA PRO A 33 -0.08 -40.78 55.44
C PRO A 33 0.54 -41.01 56.84
N PHE A 34 1.21 -40.01 57.45
CA PHE A 34 1.07 -39.66 58.88
C PHE A 34 1.64 -38.27 59.31
N LEU A 35 1.19 -37.86 60.51
CA LEU A 35 1.41 -36.73 61.43
C LEU A 35 2.88 -36.27 61.68
N GLY A 36 3.23 -35.15 62.38
CA GLY A 36 2.54 -34.11 63.19
C GLY A 36 3.57 -33.31 64.05
N SER A 37 3.28 -32.38 65.00
CA SER A 37 2.07 -31.60 65.37
C SER A 37 2.25 -30.70 66.64
N THR A 38 1.91 -29.39 66.61
CA THR A 38 1.52 -28.48 67.76
C THR A 38 2.63 -28.04 68.79
N PRO A 39 2.43 -27.09 69.78
CA PRO A 39 1.18 -26.45 70.26
C PRO A 39 1.17 -24.95 70.76
N ASN A 40 -0.04 -24.48 71.16
CA ASN A 40 -0.39 -23.43 72.17
C ASN A 40 -0.20 -21.92 71.83
N THR A 41 -1.03 -20.93 72.24
CA THR A 41 -2.32 -20.77 73.03
C THR A 41 -2.79 -19.28 72.89
N SER A 42 -3.99 -18.74 73.23
CA SER A 42 -5.36 -19.18 73.65
C SER A 42 -6.31 -17.96 73.80
N THR A 43 -7.63 -18.16 73.98
CA THR A 43 -8.67 -17.19 74.52
C THR A 43 -8.94 -15.89 73.72
N LEU A 44 -10.02 -15.11 73.82
CA LEU A 44 -11.45 -15.16 74.28
C LEU A 44 -12.22 -14.01 73.52
N THR A 45 -13.51 -13.65 73.63
CA THR A 45 -14.58 -13.84 74.65
C THR A 45 -16.00 -13.99 74.01
N SER A 46 -17.06 -13.35 74.54
CA SER A 46 -18.50 -13.66 74.37
C SER A 46 -19.45 -12.46 74.06
N ASN A 47 -20.44 -12.69 73.17
CA ASN A 47 -21.92 -12.45 73.25
C ASN A 47 -22.57 -11.45 74.25
N PRO A 48 -23.87 -11.07 74.08
CA PRO A 48 -24.70 -10.85 72.85
C PRO A 48 -25.68 -9.63 72.98
N ASN A 49 -26.58 -9.38 72.00
CA ASN A 49 -27.98 -8.95 72.26
C ASN A 49 -28.90 -8.97 71.00
N SER A 50 -30.23 -9.04 71.22
CA SER A 50 -31.31 -8.88 70.21
C SER A 50 -32.59 -8.38 70.89
N PRO A 51 -33.59 -7.84 70.15
CA PRO A 51 -34.92 -8.49 70.23
C PRO A 51 -35.85 -8.36 68.98
N THR A 52 -36.68 -9.40 68.77
CA THR A 52 -38.13 -9.45 68.35
C THR A 52 -38.80 -8.35 67.48
N SER A 53 -39.80 -8.60 66.61
CA SER A 53 -40.46 -9.85 66.10
C SER A 53 -41.68 -9.56 65.19
N ILE A 54 -42.12 -10.54 64.36
CA ILE A 54 -43.55 -10.88 64.03
C ILE A 54 -44.37 -9.89 63.14
N SER A 55 -45.19 -10.28 62.13
CA SER A 55 -45.39 -11.59 61.45
C SER A 55 -46.34 -11.56 60.22
N LYS A 56 -46.12 -12.49 59.25
CA LYS A 56 -47.14 -13.30 58.49
C LYS A 56 -48.12 -12.61 57.48
N PRO A 57 -48.81 -13.35 56.58
CA PRO A 57 -48.33 -14.46 55.71
C PRO A 57 -49.02 -14.52 54.29
N HIS A 58 -48.86 -15.67 53.60
CA HIS A 58 -49.57 -16.20 52.41
C HIS A 58 -49.17 -15.73 50.99
N HIS A 59 -48.82 -16.70 50.14
CA HIS A 59 -49.59 -17.01 48.93
C HIS A 59 -49.36 -18.48 48.48
N LEU A 60 -50.29 -19.02 47.69
CA LEU A 60 -50.18 -20.28 46.95
C LEU A 60 -50.67 -20.06 45.50
N ASN A 61 -50.18 -20.90 44.58
CA ASN A 61 -50.48 -20.94 43.13
C ASN A 61 -51.91 -21.54 42.86
N PRO A 62 -52.47 -21.64 41.61
CA PRO A 62 -51.80 -21.59 40.28
C PRO A 62 -52.59 -20.99 39.07
N CYS A 63 -51.96 -21.09 37.87
CA CYS A 63 -52.52 -21.18 36.49
C CYS A 63 -53.48 -20.11 35.92
N PHE A 64 -53.16 -19.55 34.74
CA PHE A 64 -53.70 -19.99 33.42
C PHE A 64 -52.97 -19.33 32.22
N ASP A 65 -53.36 -19.68 30.99
CA ASP A 65 -52.71 -19.34 29.71
C ASP A 65 -52.76 -17.85 29.31
N SER A 66 -51.80 -17.41 28.47
CA SER A 66 -52.08 -16.98 27.07
C SER A 66 -50.84 -16.41 26.36
N SER A 67 -50.95 -16.22 25.04
CA SER A 67 -49.87 -15.86 24.12
C SER A 67 -49.65 -14.34 23.96
N SER A 68 -48.39 -13.89 23.93
CA SER A 68 -48.00 -12.62 23.32
C SER A 68 -46.57 -12.66 22.79
N SER A 69 -46.35 -12.07 21.60
CA SER A 69 -45.05 -11.95 20.95
C SER A 69 -44.07 -11.04 21.69
N SER A 70 -42.88 -11.53 22.03
CA SER A 70 -41.77 -10.72 22.55
C SER A 70 -40.80 -10.33 21.42
N SER A 71 -40.85 -9.08 20.97
CA SER A 71 -39.87 -8.50 20.06
C SER A 71 -38.50 -8.36 20.75
N SER A 72 -37.44 -8.89 20.14
CA SER A 72 -36.07 -8.84 20.67
C SER A 72 -35.41 -7.48 20.46
N SER A 73 -35.56 -6.56 21.42
CA SER A 73 -34.83 -5.29 21.47
C SER A 73 -33.55 -5.44 22.31
N SER A 74 -32.45 -5.85 21.68
CA SER A 74 -31.16 -6.09 22.34
C SER A 74 -29.97 -5.70 21.44
N SER A 75 -29.96 -4.44 21.00
CA SER A 75 -29.01 -3.91 20.00
C SER A 75 -28.61 -2.45 20.26
N SER A 76 -28.56 -2.04 21.54
CA SER A 76 -28.36 -0.64 21.93
C SER A 76 -27.50 -0.44 23.19
N SER A 77 -26.75 -1.45 23.61
CA SER A 77 -25.77 -1.35 24.71
C SER A 77 -24.34 -1.15 24.19
N SER A 78 -23.94 -1.94 23.19
CA SER A 78 -22.55 -2.08 22.75
C SER A 78 -21.84 -0.79 22.31
N SER A 79 -22.58 0.22 21.83
CA SER A 79 -21.98 1.50 21.43
C SER A 79 -21.53 2.36 22.61
N LEU A 80 -22.14 2.20 23.78
CA LEU A 80 -21.72 2.93 24.99
C LEU A 80 -20.45 2.30 25.57
N ASP A 81 -20.38 0.97 25.57
CA ASP A 81 -19.23 0.20 26.05
C ASP A 81 -17.96 0.51 25.22
N GLU A 82 -18.09 0.63 23.88
CA GLU A 82 -16.97 0.96 22.97
C GLU A 82 -16.40 2.38 23.16
N ASP A 83 -17.24 3.37 23.50
CA ASP A 83 -16.81 4.75 23.76
C ASP A 83 -16.08 4.87 25.12
N GLU A 84 -16.56 4.19 26.18
CA GLU A 84 -15.89 4.20 27.50
C GLU A 84 -14.49 3.56 27.45
N ASP A 85 -14.33 2.40 26.80
CA ASP A 85 -13.01 1.77 26.62
C ASP A 85 -12.06 2.67 25.79
N SER A 86 -12.59 3.37 24.78
CA SER A 86 -11.83 4.30 23.94
C SER A 86 -11.34 5.53 24.71
N GLU A 87 -12.13 6.08 25.63
CA GLU A 87 -11.69 7.13 26.56
C GLU A 87 -10.62 6.63 27.54
N ILE A 88 -10.79 5.42 28.08
CA ILE A 88 -9.83 4.81 29.01
C ILE A 88 -8.47 4.60 28.34
N GLU A 89 -8.43 4.14 27.09
CA GLU A 89 -7.18 4.01 26.33
C GLU A 89 -6.53 5.37 26.05
N LEU A 90 -7.30 6.32 25.50
CA LEU A 90 -6.80 7.67 25.22
C LEU A 90 -6.24 8.33 26.49
N GLY A 91 -6.89 8.12 27.64
CA GLY A 91 -6.41 8.51 28.96
C GLY A 91 -4.99 8.01 29.25
N ARG A 92 -4.64 6.76 28.89
CA ARG A 92 -3.27 6.21 29.05
C ARG A 92 -2.25 6.94 28.20
N LEU A 93 -2.57 7.31 26.95
CA LEU A 93 -1.68 8.12 26.12
C LEU A 93 -1.43 9.51 26.70
N LEU A 94 -2.47 10.10 27.28
CA LEU A 94 -2.41 11.42 27.87
C LEU A 94 -1.57 11.47 29.17
N VAL A 95 -1.34 10.33 29.84
CA VAL A 95 -0.43 10.28 31.02
C VAL A 95 1.04 10.55 30.62
N LEU A 96 1.43 10.22 29.38
CA LEU A 96 2.77 10.54 28.86
C LEU A 96 3.06 12.05 28.87
N LEU A 97 2.02 12.87 28.70
CA LEU A 97 2.13 14.32 28.68
C LEU A 97 2.25 14.91 30.09
N PRO A 98 3.11 15.93 30.30
CA PRO A 98 3.07 16.80 31.47
C PRO A 98 1.69 17.45 31.65
N GLU A 99 1.32 17.75 32.90
CA GLU A 99 -0.04 18.16 33.30
C GLU A 99 -0.59 19.38 32.52
N GLU A 100 0.24 20.40 32.26
CA GLU A 100 -0.16 21.61 31.52
C GLU A 100 -0.52 21.35 30.05
N MET A 101 0.15 20.36 29.43
CA MET A 101 -0.12 19.92 28.06
C MET A 101 -1.32 18.98 28.03
N ARG A 102 -1.37 18.02 28.98
CA ARG A 102 -2.48 17.09 29.18
C ARG A 102 -3.80 17.84 29.26
N ARG A 103 -3.88 18.84 30.13
CA ARG A 103 -5.11 19.63 30.32
C ARG A 103 -5.56 20.34 29.05
N LYS A 104 -4.64 20.95 28.27
CA LYS A 104 -5.01 21.59 26.99
C LYS A 104 -5.42 20.62 25.89
N VAL A 105 -4.94 19.38 25.90
CA VAL A 105 -5.48 18.33 25.00
C VAL A 105 -6.89 17.97 25.43
N SER A 106 -7.12 17.72 26.72
CA SER A 106 -8.44 17.38 27.28
C SER A 106 -9.48 18.50 27.17
N GLU A 107 -9.05 19.76 27.14
CA GLU A 107 -9.92 20.93 26.91
C GLU A 107 -10.30 21.12 25.41
N HIS A 108 -9.73 20.34 24.48
CA HIS A 108 -9.97 20.51 23.04
C HIS A 108 -11.28 19.83 22.57
N PRO A 109 -12.16 20.51 21.82
CA PRO A 109 -13.48 19.97 21.45
C PRO A 109 -13.42 18.73 20.53
N GLU A 110 -12.29 18.48 19.89
CA GLU A 110 -12.07 17.31 19.01
C GLU A 110 -11.19 16.23 19.66
N LEU A 111 -11.13 16.16 21.00
CA LEU A 111 -10.32 15.18 21.76
C LEU A 111 -10.44 13.75 21.20
N HIS A 112 -11.66 13.27 20.98
CA HIS A 112 -11.96 11.93 20.47
C HIS A 112 -11.45 11.70 19.03
N HIS A 113 -11.11 12.76 18.28
CA HIS A 113 -10.53 12.71 16.93
C HIS A 113 -9.02 12.98 16.88
N LEU A 114 -8.33 13.13 18.02
CA LEU A 114 -6.88 13.30 18.09
C LEU A 114 -6.14 12.25 17.24
N ILE A 115 -5.27 12.70 16.34
CA ILE A 115 -4.53 11.84 15.40
C ILE A 115 -3.17 11.44 16.00
N GLU A 116 -2.40 12.44 16.42
CA GLU A 116 -1.09 12.27 17.05
C GLU A 116 -0.68 13.51 17.86
N ILE A 117 0.28 13.33 18.77
CA ILE A 117 0.97 14.40 19.49
C ILE A 117 2.45 14.36 19.11
N VAL A 118 3.04 15.52 18.84
CA VAL A 118 4.45 15.67 18.46
C VAL A 118 5.17 16.50 19.52
N MET A 119 6.24 15.93 20.07
CA MET A 119 7.10 16.54 21.10
C MET A 119 8.55 16.54 20.61
N ASP A 120 9.01 17.63 20.01
CA ASP A 120 10.38 17.81 19.54
C ASP A 120 11.18 18.71 20.49
N LEU A 121 12.35 18.29 20.94
CA LEU A 121 13.23 19.08 21.82
C LEU A 121 13.49 20.49 21.24
N GLY A 122 13.24 21.52 22.04
CA GLY A 122 13.42 22.92 21.65
C GLY A 122 12.30 23.50 20.78
N ARG A 123 11.25 22.73 20.46
CA ARG A 123 10.05 23.19 19.74
C ARG A 123 8.82 23.19 20.63
N LYS A 124 7.80 23.98 20.29
CA LYS A 124 6.50 23.91 20.98
C LYS A 124 5.82 22.55 20.68
N PRO A 125 5.21 21.89 21.68
CA PRO A 125 4.47 20.66 21.45
C PRO A 125 3.18 20.90 20.66
N LEU A 126 2.86 19.95 19.78
CA LEU A 126 1.69 20.02 18.88
C LEU A 126 0.80 18.78 19.08
N ALA A 127 -0.52 18.97 19.06
CA ALA A 127 -1.49 17.92 18.79
C ALA A 127 -2.03 18.08 17.36
N ARG A 128 -2.36 16.98 16.70
CA ARG A 128 -2.99 16.99 15.36
C ARG A 128 -4.43 16.51 15.43
N PHE A 129 -5.33 17.32 14.87
CA PHE A 129 -6.75 17.02 14.70
C PHE A 129 -7.11 17.07 13.21
N PRO A 130 -8.28 16.57 12.79
CA PRO A 130 -8.73 16.68 11.40
C PRO A 130 -8.82 18.12 10.88
N THR A 131 -9.02 19.09 11.78
CA THR A 131 -9.05 20.54 11.52
C THR A 131 -7.66 21.18 11.42
N GLY A 132 -6.60 20.57 11.95
CA GLY A 132 -5.22 21.07 11.87
C GLY A 132 -4.33 20.79 13.09
N ASP A 133 -3.16 21.44 13.12
CA ASP A 133 -2.17 21.36 14.21
C ASP A 133 -2.49 22.39 15.32
N PHE A 134 -2.66 21.93 16.55
CA PHE A 134 -2.97 22.72 17.75
C PHE A 134 -1.78 22.76 18.73
N VAL A 135 -1.46 23.93 19.27
CA VAL A 135 -0.25 24.16 20.08
C VAL A 135 -0.52 23.92 21.58
N LEU A 136 0.11 22.91 22.17
CA LEU A 136 -0.18 22.46 23.54
C LEU A 136 0.48 23.29 24.64
N SER A 137 1.62 23.92 24.36
CA SER A 137 2.21 24.93 25.25
C SER A 137 2.99 25.96 24.44
N ASN A 138 3.12 27.16 25.00
CA ASN A 138 3.98 28.20 24.44
C ASN A 138 5.45 28.01 24.81
N LEU A 139 5.74 27.17 25.81
CA LEU A 139 7.10 26.76 26.15
C LEU A 139 7.58 25.67 25.18
N PRO A 140 8.89 25.63 24.85
CA PRO A 140 9.47 24.54 24.09
C PRO A 140 9.64 23.28 24.94
N ILE A 141 9.51 22.10 24.32
CA ILE A 141 9.80 20.80 24.95
C ILE A 141 11.25 20.75 25.42
N THR A 142 11.44 20.28 26.65
CA THR A 142 12.71 20.06 27.32
C THR A 142 13.09 18.57 27.32
N PHE A 143 14.31 18.24 27.76
CA PHE A 143 14.69 16.84 27.99
C PHE A 143 13.81 16.17 29.07
N GLN A 144 13.40 16.92 30.10
CA GLN A 144 12.60 16.38 31.21
C GLN A 144 11.19 15.94 30.75
N ASP A 145 10.59 16.65 29.79
CA ASP A 145 9.29 16.27 29.21
C ASP A 145 9.39 14.97 28.40
N LEU A 146 10.51 14.76 27.68
CA LEU A 146 10.79 13.55 26.93
C LEU A 146 11.11 12.37 27.88
N GLU A 147 11.91 12.60 28.92
CA GLU A 147 12.21 11.62 29.96
C GLU A 147 10.92 11.16 30.67
N HIS A 148 10.05 12.10 31.08
CA HIS A 148 8.74 11.82 31.68
C HIS A 148 7.84 10.93 30.80
N ALA A 149 7.82 11.14 29.49
CA ALA A 149 7.07 10.30 28.55
C ALA A 149 7.72 8.91 28.40
N THR A 150 9.04 8.85 28.15
CA THR A 150 9.75 7.57 27.91
C THR A 150 9.71 6.64 29.12
N ALA A 151 9.77 7.18 30.35
CA ALA A 151 9.67 6.41 31.59
C ALA A 151 8.32 5.68 31.79
N GLN A 152 7.29 6.04 31.02
CA GLN A 152 5.95 5.45 31.09
C GLN A 152 5.63 4.52 29.91
N VAL A 153 6.31 4.68 28.77
CA VAL A 153 6.12 3.84 27.58
C VAL A 153 6.80 2.49 27.73
N GLY A 154 7.99 2.47 28.33
CA GLY A 154 8.85 1.27 28.40
C GLY A 154 9.94 1.26 27.33
N ASP A 155 10.47 0.08 27.03
CA ASP A 155 11.57 -0.08 26.09
C ASP A 155 11.12 0.09 24.63
N PHE A 156 11.97 0.74 23.83
CA PHE A 156 11.77 0.90 22.39
C PHE A 156 12.41 -0.26 21.63
N ALA A 157 11.67 -0.80 20.66
CA ALA A 157 12.15 -1.81 19.74
C ALA A 157 13.25 -1.26 18.79
N THR A 158 13.87 -2.16 18.03
CA THR A 158 15.03 -1.87 17.15
C THR A 158 14.73 -0.87 16.03
N ASP A 159 13.46 -0.66 15.69
CA ASP A 159 12.96 0.33 14.73
C ASP A 159 12.68 1.71 15.36
N ASN A 160 12.88 1.87 16.67
CA ASN A 160 12.53 3.03 17.50
C ASN A 160 11.02 3.24 17.69
N ARG A 161 10.21 2.20 17.56
CA ARG A 161 8.80 2.18 17.96
C ARG A 161 8.62 1.51 19.32
N ALA A 162 7.55 1.91 19.99
CA ALA A 162 6.95 1.27 21.15
C ALA A 162 5.44 1.58 21.12
N GLY A 163 4.63 0.88 21.90
CA GLY A 163 3.25 1.22 22.18
C GLY A 163 2.99 1.36 23.68
N ILE A 164 1.73 1.53 24.06
CA ILE A 164 1.31 1.43 25.46
C ILE A 164 0.61 0.08 25.64
N SER A 165 1.02 -0.68 26.65
CA SER A 165 0.49 -2.01 26.95
C SER A 165 -1.05 -2.03 26.99
N ARG A 166 -1.65 -3.00 26.29
CA ARG A 166 -3.12 -3.13 26.12
C ARG A 166 -3.79 -1.90 25.49
N THR A 167 -3.11 -1.22 24.55
CA THR A 167 -3.68 -0.18 23.69
C THR A 167 -3.23 -0.38 22.25
N LEU A 168 -3.86 0.31 21.30
CA LEU A 168 -3.36 0.43 19.92
C LEU A 168 -2.47 1.67 19.69
N HIS A 169 -2.14 2.43 20.73
CA HIS A 169 -1.37 3.67 20.61
C HIS A 169 0.12 3.38 20.35
N ARG A 170 0.75 4.22 19.52
CA ARG A 170 2.13 4.02 19.05
C ARG A 170 3.00 5.25 19.28
N ILE A 171 4.11 5.07 19.96
CA ILE A 171 5.12 6.09 20.23
C ILE A 171 6.34 5.78 19.35
N SER A 172 6.81 6.77 18.59
CA SER A 172 7.98 6.65 17.73
C SER A 172 9.04 7.67 18.15
N ALA A 173 10.24 7.19 18.51
CA ALA A 173 11.30 8.02 19.05
C ALA A 173 12.29 8.49 17.98
N ILE A 174 12.54 9.80 17.94
CA ILE A 174 13.60 10.42 17.15
C ILE A 174 14.85 10.46 18.03
N ARG A 175 15.92 9.76 17.64
CA ARG A 175 17.20 9.75 18.36
C ARG A 175 18.27 10.56 17.64
N ASN A 176 19.17 11.17 18.42
CA ASN A 176 20.37 11.82 17.88
C ASN A 176 21.51 10.82 17.64
N ARG A 177 22.64 11.28 17.08
CA ARG A 177 23.83 10.44 16.77
C ARG A 177 24.49 9.75 17.98
N LYS A 178 24.07 10.06 19.21
CA LYS A 178 24.51 9.42 20.46
C LYS A 178 23.45 8.44 21.03
N GLY A 179 22.37 8.16 20.31
CA GLY A 179 21.26 7.29 20.75
C GLY A 179 20.27 7.95 21.73
N VAL A 180 20.52 9.19 22.16
CA VAL A 180 19.63 9.92 23.07
C VAL A 180 18.38 10.38 22.32
N ILE A 181 17.21 10.18 22.93
CA ILE A 181 15.92 10.62 22.38
C ILE A 181 15.86 12.15 22.42
N ILE A 182 15.49 12.75 21.29
CA ILE A 182 15.35 14.20 21.07
C ILE A 182 13.97 14.59 20.54
N GLY A 183 13.09 13.61 20.28
CA GLY A 183 11.70 13.86 19.96
C GLY A 183 10.85 12.60 20.01
N LEU A 184 9.55 12.76 20.16
CA LEU A 184 8.55 11.69 20.19
C LEU A 184 7.34 12.05 19.31
N THR A 185 6.87 11.09 18.52
CA THR A 185 5.56 11.14 17.85
C THR A 185 4.65 10.09 18.49
N CYS A 186 3.63 10.54 19.22
CA CYS A 186 2.68 9.72 19.96
C CYS A 186 1.35 9.65 19.20
N ARG A 187 1.17 8.62 18.38
CA ARG A 187 0.02 8.43 17.49
C ARG A 187 -1.10 7.65 18.16
N VAL A 188 -2.34 8.15 18.03
CA VAL A 188 -3.55 7.52 18.58
C VAL A 188 -4.04 6.42 17.63
N GLY A 189 -3.69 5.17 17.91
CA GLY A 189 -4.43 4.03 17.36
C GLY A 189 -5.79 3.86 18.06
N ARG A 190 -6.76 3.30 17.34
CA ARG A 190 -8.12 3.00 17.80
C ARG A 190 -8.57 1.67 17.18
N ALA A 191 -9.42 0.91 17.88
CA ALA A 191 -10.25 -0.11 17.22
C ALA A 191 -11.40 0.58 16.49
N MET A 192 -11.95 -0.05 15.45
CA MET A 192 -13.08 0.48 14.67
C MET A 192 -13.96 -0.69 14.23
N SER A 193 -14.95 -1.01 15.06
CA SER A 193 -15.95 -2.06 14.79
C SER A 193 -16.70 -1.79 13.47
N GLY A 194 -17.11 -2.86 12.78
CA GLY A 194 -17.83 -2.75 11.51
C GLY A 194 -17.00 -2.25 10.31
N SER A 195 -15.72 -1.92 10.48
CA SER A 195 -14.84 -1.53 9.36
C SER A 195 -14.68 -2.61 8.28
N ALA A 196 -14.93 -3.88 8.62
CA ALA A 196 -14.97 -5.00 7.68
C ALA A 196 -16.38 -5.38 7.18
N ASN A 197 -17.43 -4.59 7.48
CA ASN A 197 -18.81 -4.93 7.11
C ASN A 197 -19.02 -5.16 5.60
N LEU A 198 -18.27 -4.45 4.74
CA LEU A 198 -18.28 -4.63 3.27
C LEU A 198 -17.72 -5.99 2.80
N LEU A 199 -17.16 -6.80 3.70
CA LEU A 199 -16.53 -8.10 3.42
C LEU A 199 -17.14 -9.23 4.26
N ARG A 200 -18.25 -8.96 4.98
CA ARG A 200 -18.82 -9.86 6.01
C ARG A 200 -19.27 -11.21 5.45
N ASP A 201 -19.71 -11.23 4.20
CA ASP A 201 -20.03 -12.39 3.37
C ASP A 201 -18.79 -13.24 3.07
N LEU A 202 -17.73 -12.65 2.49
CA LEU A 202 -16.50 -13.35 2.12
C LEU A 202 -15.81 -14.00 3.34
N VAL A 203 -15.89 -13.32 4.48
CA VAL A 203 -15.36 -13.80 5.77
C VAL A 203 -16.20 -14.96 6.31
N TYR A 204 -17.54 -14.92 6.13
CA TYR A 204 -18.46 -15.99 6.52
C TYR A 204 -18.30 -17.25 5.66
N ASP A 205 -18.15 -17.07 4.33
CA ASP A 205 -17.98 -18.15 3.34
C ASP A 205 -16.70 -18.99 3.58
N GLY A 206 -15.77 -18.50 4.42
CA GLY A 206 -14.58 -19.24 4.84
C GLY A 206 -13.44 -19.21 3.82
N GLY A 207 -13.54 -18.37 2.78
CA GLY A 207 -12.50 -18.18 1.78
C GLY A 207 -11.23 -17.55 2.37
N SER A 208 -10.07 -17.86 1.77
CA SER A 208 -8.81 -17.18 2.09
C SER A 208 -8.77 -15.82 1.39
N LEU A 209 -8.58 -14.75 2.16
CA LEU A 209 -8.75 -13.36 1.75
C LEU A 209 -7.42 -12.59 1.74
N LEU A 210 -7.09 -11.97 0.61
CA LEU A 210 -5.93 -11.09 0.47
C LEU A 210 -6.34 -9.63 0.38
N LEU A 211 -5.83 -8.79 1.28
CA LEU A 211 -6.04 -7.35 1.33
C LEU A 211 -4.83 -6.62 0.72
N ILE A 212 -5.04 -5.81 -0.31
CA ILE A 212 -4.00 -5.00 -0.94
C ILE A 212 -4.44 -3.52 -1.00
N GLY A 213 -3.50 -2.59 -1.11
CA GLY A 213 -3.82 -1.16 -1.14
C GLY A 213 -2.74 -0.28 -0.50
N PRO A 214 -2.78 1.05 -0.76
CA PRO A 214 -1.70 1.97 -0.42
C PRO A 214 -1.46 2.11 1.10
N PRO A 215 -0.28 2.62 1.52
CA PRO A 215 0.01 2.90 2.92
C PRO A 215 -1.05 3.81 3.56
N GLY A 216 -1.44 3.50 4.81
CA GLY A 216 -2.39 4.32 5.57
C GLY A 216 -3.87 4.21 5.18
N VAL A 217 -4.23 3.46 4.13
CA VAL A 217 -5.63 3.40 3.62
C VAL A 217 -6.63 2.74 4.59
N GLY A 218 -6.15 1.89 5.50
CA GLY A 218 -6.98 1.20 6.50
C GLY A 218 -6.79 -0.32 6.61
N LYS A 219 -5.82 -0.92 5.89
CA LYS A 219 -5.58 -2.38 5.84
C LYS A 219 -5.60 -3.04 7.23
N THR A 220 -4.79 -2.52 8.15
CA THR A 220 -4.66 -3.00 9.53
C THR A 220 -5.96 -2.88 10.34
N THR A 221 -6.80 -1.89 10.04
CA THR A 221 -8.10 -1.72 10.71
C THR A 221 -9.07 -2.81 10.25
N ILE A 222 -9.16 -3.03 8.93
CA ILE A 222 -10.03 -4.06 8.34
C ILE A 222 -9.59 -5.46 8.80
N ILE A 223 -8.30 -5.78 8.74
CA ILE A 223 -7.81 -7.13 9.12
C ILE A 223 -8.00 -7.42 10.61
N ARG A 224 -7.92 -6.40 11.48
CA ARG A 224 -8.20 -6.53 12.92
C ARG A 224 -9.67 -6.86 13.18
N GLU A 225 -10.58 -6.13 12.55
CA GLU A 225 -12.04 -6.41 12.66
C GLU A 225 -12.40 -7.78 12.08
N ILE A 226 -11.76 -8.21 10.98
CA ILE A 226 -11.93 -9.57 10.45
C ILE A 226 -11.44 -10.62 11.45
N ALA A 227 -10.32 -10.39 12.15
CA ALA A 227 -9.84 -11.30 13.19
C ALA A 227 -10.83 -11.40 14.37
N ARG A 228 -11.38 -10.27 14.83
CA ARG A 228 -12.42 -10.20 15.86
C ARG A 228 -13.68 -10.96 15.43
N MET A 229 -14.21 -10.68 14.22
CA MET A 229 -15.38 -11.36 13.67
C MET A 229 -15.17 -12.87 13.53
N LEU A 230 -13.99 -13.31 13.08
CA LEU A 230 -13.69 -14.75 12.96
C LEU A 230 -13.58 -15.43 14.32
N ALA A 231 -13.07 -14.75 15.35
CA ALA A 231 -12.98 -15.30 16.71
C ALA A 231 -14.34 -15.32 17.43
N ASP A 232 -15.04 -14.18 17.44
CA ASP A 232 -16.21 -13.96 18.30
C ASP A 232 -17.53 -14.27 17.56
N ASP A 233 -17.83 -13.53 16.48
CA ASP A 233 -19.07 -13.71 15.70
C ASP A 233 -19.17 -15.13 15.10
N TYR A 234 -18.03 -15.73 14.74
CA TYR A 234 -17.96 -17.01 14.01
C TYR A 234 -17.24 -18.15 14.74
N GLY A 235 -16.78 -17.95 15.97
CA GLY A 235 -16.28 -19.00 16.87
C GLY A 235 -15.06 -19.80 16.36
N LYS A 236 -14.26 -19.25 15.45
CA LYS A 236 -13.11 -19.93 14.84
C LYS A 236 -11.90 -19.86 15.76
N ARG A 237 -11.04 -20.88 15.70
CA ARG A 237 -9.67 -20.81 16.27
C ARG A 237 -8.78 -19.92 15.41
N VAL A 238 -8.79 -18.62 15.70
CA VAL A 238 -7.96 -17.60 15.04
C VAL A 238 -6.58 -17.49 15.71
N MET A 239 -5.53 -17.52 14.90
CA MET A 239 -4.15 -17.19 15.29
C MET A 239 -3.64 -16.01 14.46
N ILE A 240 -3.35 -14.88 15.09
CA ILE A 240 -2.70 -13.72 14.46
C ILE A 240 -1.19 -13.89 14.58
N VAL A 241 -0.45 -13.67 13.48
CA VAL A 241 1.01 -13.52 13.46
C VAL A 241 1.31 -12.04 13.24
N ASP A 242 1.70 -11.36 14.31
CA ASP A 242 1.88 -9.91 14.37
C ASP A 242 3.37 -9.56 14.39
N THR A 243 3.85 -8.89 13.34
CA THR A 243 5.25 -8.48 13.19
C THR A 243 5.53 -7.08 13.74
N SER A 244 4.51 -6.21 13.71
CA SER A 244 4.66 -4.77 13.98
C SER A 244 4.00 -4.32 15.28
N ASN A 245 3.37 -5.26 16.01
CA ASN A 245 2.42 -5.04 17.09
C ASN A 245 1.26 -4.10 16.69
N GLU A 246 0.88 -4.11 15.40
CA GLU A 246 -0.16 -3.21 14.86
C GLU A 246 -1.56 -3.84 14.84
N ILE A 247 -1.70 -5.17 14.79
CA ILE A 247 -3.02 -5.81 14.90
C ILE A 247 -3.43 -5.91 16.37
N GLY A 248 -2.61 -6.56 17.20
CA GLY A 248 -2.92 -6.87 18.60
C GLY A 248 -2.46 -5.84 19.62
N GLY A 249 -1.92 -4.69 19.21
CA GLY A 249 -1.35 -3.69 20.12
C GLY A 249 -0.05 -4.15 20.78
N ASP A 250 0.47 -3.37 21.73
CA ASP A 250 1.79 -3.64 22.35
C ASP A 250 1.70 -4.24 23.77
N GLY A 251 2.81 -4.79 24.25
CA GLY A 251 2.92 -5.60 25.47
C GLY A 251 2.42 -7.03 25.29
N ASP A 252 2.57 -7.88 26.33
CA ASP A 252 2.25 -9.33 26.24
C ASP A 252 0.75 -9.60 26.00
N ILE A 253 -0.11 -8.85 26.70
CA ILE A 253 -1.56 -9.01 26.69
C ILE A 253 -2.12 -8.24 25.48
N PRO A 254 -2.76 -8.91 24.50
CA PRO A 254 -3.27 -8.25 23.32
C PRO A 254 -4.44 -7.31 23.63
N HIS A 255 -4.64 -6.35 22.73
CA HIS A 255 -5.74 -5.40 22.68
C HIS A 255 -7.10 -6.11 22.51
N PRO A 256 -8.18 -5.74 23.24
CA PRO A 256 -9.48 -6.42 23.16
C PRO A 256 -10.14 -6.36 21.76
N GLY A 257 -9.75 -5.41 20.91
CA GLY A 257 -10.24 -5.26 19.54
C GLY A 257 -9.83 -6.37 18.56
N ILE A 258 -9.09 -7.41 19.00
CA ILE A 258 -8.93 -8.67 18.24
C ILE A 258 -9.95 -9.76 18.65
N GLY A 259 -10.79 -9.50 19.65
CA GLY A 259 -11.71 -10.49 20.20
C GLY A 259 -10.99 -11.63 20.92
N GLY A 260 -11.60 -12.82 20.91
CA GLY A 260 -11.00 -14.07 21.39
C GLY A 260 -9.84 -14.61 20.55
N ALA A 261 -9.34 -13.87 19.56
CA ALA A 261 -8.22 -14.30 18.72
C ALA A 261 -6.93 -14.43 19.55
N ARG A 262 -6.15 -15.47 19.28
CA ARG A 262 -4.82 -15.66 19.89
C ARG A 262 -3.75 -14.99 19.02
N ARG A 263 -2.66 -14.53 19.63
CA ARG A 263 -1.54 -13.86 18.94
C ARG A 263 -0.23 -14.57 19.17
N LEU A 264 0.61 -14.60 18.12
CA LEU A 264 2.06 -14.78 18.20
C LEU A 264 2.73 -13.48 17.76
N GLN A 265 3.66 -12.99 18.55
CA GLN A 265 4.50 -11.83 18.20
C GLN A 265 5.78 -12.33 17.53
N VAL A 266 6.21 -11.68 16.45
CA VAL A 266 7.42 -12.07 15.72
C VAL A 266 8.62 -11.24 16.22
N PRO A 267 9.70 -11.84 16.77
CA PRO A 267 10.83 -11.08 17.33
C PRO A 267 11.66 -10.25 16.32
N ASN A 268 11.56 -10.58 15.03
CA ASN A 268 12.17 -9.88 13.89
C ASN A 268 11.39 -10.29 12.63
N SER A 269 11.04 -9.35 11.75
CA SER A 269 10.40 -9.61 10.45
C SER A 269 11.02 -10.78 9.68
N ASP A 270 12.35 -10.91 9.68
CA ASP A 270 13.07 -11.99 8.98
C ASP A 270 12.65 -13.40 9.44
N LEU A 271 12.06 -13.53 10.64
CA LEU A 271 11.63 -14.78 11.25
C LEU A 271 10.12 -15.05 11.10
N GLN A 272 9.34 -14.15 10.51
CA GLN A 272 7.88 -14.27 10.34
C GLN A 272 7.49 -15.60 9.68
N HIS A 273 8.23 -16.02 8.64
CA HIS A 273 8.02 -17.30 7.96
C HIS A 273 8.15 -18.53 8.86
N LYS A 274 8.91 -18.45 9.96
CA LYS A 274 9.05 -19.54 10.96
C LYS A 274 7.88 -19.53 11.93
N VAL A 275 7.49 -18.35 12.42
CA VAL A 275 6.33 -18.18 13.32
C VAL A 275 5.02 -18.60 12.62
N LEU A 276 4.91 -18.39 11.31
CA LEU A 276 3.81 -18.91 10.49
C LEU A 276 3.73 -20.44 10.48
N ILE A 277 4.88 -21.14 10.42
CA ILE A 277 4.95 -22.61 10.49
C ILE A 277 4.62 -23.09 11.90
N GLU A 278 5.23 -22.47 12.91
CA GLU A 278 5.01 -22.73 14.34
C GLU A 278 3.53 -22.61 14.73
N ALA A 279 2.83 -21.59 14.22
CA ALA A 279 1.40 -21.38 14.45
C ALA A 279 0.55 -22.60 14.03
N VAL A 280 0.90 -23.25 12.92
CA VAL A 280 0.18 -24.45 12.46
C VAL A 280 0.58 -25.68 13.27
N GLU A 281 1.87 -25.87 13.52
CA GLU A 281 2.40 -27.07 14.17
C GLU A 281 2.02 -27.16 15.65
N ASN A 282 2.00 -26.03 16.37
CA ASN A 282 1.78 -26.01 17.82
C ASN A 282 0.35 -25.66 18.26
N HIS A 283 -0.49 -25.06 17.40
CA HIS A 283 -1.76 -24.45 17.84
C HIS A 283 -3.02 -24.86 17.07
N MET A 284 -2.92 -25.69 16.03
CA MET A 284 -4.06 -26.22 15.27
C MET A 284 -5.14 -25.17 14.88
N PRO A 285 -4.78 -24.00 14.31
CA PRO A 285 -5.73 -22.95 13.93
C PRO A 285 -6.72 -23.42 12.86
N GLN A 286 -7.84 -22.71 12.78
CA GLN A 286 -8.74 -22.73 11.61
C GLN A 286 -8.48 -21.54 10.70
N VAL A 287 -8.05 -20.41 11.29
CA VAL A 287 -7.68 -19.19 10.59
C VAL A 287 -6.29 -18.76 11.04
N ILE A 288 -5.41 -18.41 10.10
CA ILE A 288 -4.23 -17.60 10.38
C ILE A 288 -4.40 -16.21 9.79
N VAL A 289 -4.14 -15.18 10.60
CA VAL A 289 -4.21 -13.77 10.24
C VAL A 289 -2.79 -13.20 10.19
N ILE A 290 -2.42 -12.49 9.13
CA ILE A 290 -1.04 -12.05 8.85
C ILE A 290 -1.02 -10.55 8.49
N ASP A 291 -0.29 -9.74 9.27
CA ASP A 291 -0.31 -8.26 9.12
C ASP A 291 0.18 -7.78 7.75
N GLU A 292 1.41 -8.10 7.36
CA GLU A 292 1.90 -7.87 5.99
C GLU A 292 2.76 -9.06 5.53
N ILE A 293 2.54 -9.52 4.29
CA ILE A 293 3.42 -10.45 3.58
C ILE A 293 4.30 -9.63 2.63
N SER A 294 5.61 -9.70 2.85
CA SER A 294 6.62 -8.91 2.13
C SER A 294 7.70 -9.76 1.47
N THR A 295 8.08 -10.90 2.06
CA THR A 295 9.15 -11.76 1.53
C THR A 295 8.64 -13.03 0.86
N LYS A 296 9.50 -13.58 0.01
CA LYS A 296 9.28 -14.87 -0.65
C LYS A 296 9.16 -16.05 0.33
N LEU A 297 9.78 -15.95 1.52
CA LEU A 297 9.70 -17.01 2.53
C LEU A 297 8.35 -16.99 3.25
N GLU A 298 7.80 -15.82 3.56
CA GLU A 298 6.40 -15.72 4.03
C GLU A 298 5.42 -16.21 2.96
N ALA A 299 5.61 -15.83 1.69
CA ALA A 299 4.73 -16.26 0.61
C ALA A 299 4.74 -17.79 0.41
N MET A 300 5.91 -18.44 0.52
CA MET A 300 6.04 -19.90 0.53
C MET A 300 5.40 -20.54 1.77
N ALA A 301 5.57 -19.94 2.96
CA ALA A 301 4.93 -20.42 4.18
C ALA A 301 3.40 -20.33 4.06
N ALA A 302 2.85 -19.18 3.67
CA ALA A 302 1.43 -18.96 3.44
C ALA A 302 0.85 -19.97 2.43
N SER A 303 1.50 -20.18 1.28
CA SER A 303 1.07 -21.19 0.30
C SER A 303 1.04 -22.61 0.87
N THR A 304 2.06 -22.98 1.66
CA THR A 304 2.13 -24.28 2.36
C THR A 304 1.04 -24.44 3.43
N ILE A 305 0.60 -23.34 4.05
CA ILE A 305 -0.46 -23.32 5.08
C ILE A 305 -1.84 -23.43 4.43
N ALA A 306 -2.09 -22.69 3.34
CA ALA A 306 -3.33 -22.79 2.57
C ALA A 306 -3.55 -24.21 2.02
N GLN A 307 -2.49 -24.89 1.56
CA GLN A 307 -2.52 -26.29 1.14
C GLN A 307 -2.91 -27.29 2.26
N ARG A 308 -2.84 -26.89 3.54
CA ARG A 308 -3.34 -27.68 4.69
C ARG A 308 -4.82 -27.43 5.00
N GLY A 309 -5.51 -26.60 4.21
CA GLY A 309 -6.94 -26.28 4.40
C GLY A 309 -7.20 -25.27 5.52
N ILE A 310 -6.21 -24.46 5.89
CA ILE A 310 -6.33 -23.39 6.89
C ILE A 310 -6.70 -22.10 6.17
N GLN A 311 -7.75 -21.42 6.64
CA GLN A 311 -8.17 -20.13 6.10
C GLN A 311 -7.08 -19.08 6.39
N LEU A 312 -6.69 -18.31 5.37
CA LEU A 312 -5.75 -17.21 5.52
C LEU A 312 -6.46 -15.88 5.35
N VAL A 313 -6.16 -14.93 6.24
CA VAL A 313 -6.46 -13.50 6.01
C VAL A 313 -5.14 -12.76 6.11
N ALA A 314 -4.74 -12.07 5.06
CA ALA A 314 -3.46 -11.35 5.05
C ALA A 314 -3.56 -10.00 4.37
N THR A 315 -2.66 -9.08 4.71
CA THR A 315 -2.30 -7.98 3.80
C THR A 315 -0.97 -8.25 3.08
N ALA A 316 -0.75 -7.65 1.92
CA ALA A 316 0.51 -7.79 1.19
C ALA A 316 1.00 -6.44 0.62
N HIS A 317 2.31 -6.39 0.37
CA HIS A 317 2.96 -5.16 -0.11
C HIS A 317 2.63 -4.86 -1.58
N GLY A 318 1.67 -3.95 -1.80
CA GLY A 318 1.30 -3.46 -3.13
C GLY A 318 0.08 -2.55 -3.11
N VAL A 319 -0.32 -2.09 -4.30
CA VAL A 319 -1.49 -1.20 -4.50
C VAL A 319 -2.62 -1.93 -5.22
N THR A 320 -2.30 -2.76 -6.22
CA THR A 320 -3.23 -3.52 -7.05
C THR A 320 -2.81 -4.98 -7.19
N ILE A 321 -3.73 -5.85 -7.60
CA ILE A 321 -3.43 -7.27 -7.91
C ILE A 321 -2.42 -7.39 -9.07
N GLU A 322 -2.44 -6.47 -10.04
CA GLU A 322 -1.45 -6.43 -11.14
C GLU A 322 -0.01 -6.24 -10.61
N ASN A 323 0.20 -5.35 -9.64
CA ASN A 323 1.52 -5.15 -9.03
C ASN A 323 2.02 -6.42 -8.31
N LEU A 324 1.11 -7.29 -7.86
CA LEU A 324 1.42 -8.54 -7.18
C LEU A 324 1.81 -9.64 -8.17
N ILE A 325 1.14 -9.71 -9.33
CA ILE A 325 1.50 -10.57 -10.48
C ILE A 325 2.92 -10.24 -10.97
N MET A 326 3.27 -8.95 -11.01
CA MET A 326 4.57 -8.44 -11.47
C MET A 326 5.71 -8.55 -10.43
N ASN A 327 5.46 -9.08 -9.22
CA ASN A 327 6.42 -9.12 -8.11
C ASN A 327 7.02 -10.54 -7.91
N PRO A 328 8.28 -10.82 -8.27
CA PRO A 328 8.89 -12.16 -8.19
C PRO A 328 9.05 -12.75 -6.78
N SER A 329 8.85 -11.95 -5.74
CA SER A 329 8.80 -12.40 -4.34
C SER A 329 7.39 -12.83 -3.92
N LEU A 330 6.35 -12.19 -4.46
CA LEU A 330 4.96 -12.32 -4.00
C LEU A 330 4.01 -12.96 -5.04
N GLU A 331 4.44 -13.19 -6.28
CA GLU A 331 3.67 -13.86 -7.34
C GLU A 331 3.04 -15.19 -6.88
N MET A 332 3.66 -15.89 -5.93
CA MET A 332 3.16 -17.16 -5.38
C MET A 332 1.81 -17.02 -4.66
N LEU A 333 1.48 -15.83 -4.13
CA LEU A 333 0.20 -15.58 -3.49
C LEU A 333 -0.96 -15.68 -4.50
N VAL A 334 -0.71 -15.29 -5.75
CA VAL A 334 -1.64 -15.35 -6.90
C VAL A 334 -1.45 -16.59 -7.79
N GLY A 335 -0.78 -17.63 -7.28
CA GLY A 335 -0.59 -18.92 -7.96
C GLY A 335 0.75 -19.09 -8.67
N GLY A 336 1.64 -18.09 -8.60
CA GLY A 336 2.96 -18.06 -9.24
C GLY A 336 2.87 -17.88 -10.75
N ILE A 337 3.78 -17.12 -11.36
CA ILE A 337 3.72 -16.84 -12.81
C ILE A 337 4.81 -17.61 -13.53
N GLN A 338 4.50 -18.25 -14.66
CA GLN A 338 5.48 -18.92 -15.51
C GLN A 338 5.31 -18.58 -16.98
N SER A 339 6.41 -18.67 -17.71
CA SER A 339 6.43 -18.55 -19.17
C SER A 339 6.28 -19.93 -19.80
N VAL A 340 5.20 -20.14 -20.56
CA VAL A 340 4.87 -21.41 -21.21
C VAL A 340 5.02 -21.25 -22.72
N THR A 341 5.71 -22.19 -23.36
CA THR A 341 5.82 -22.24 -24.82
C THR A 341 4.76 -23.18 -25.39
N LEU A 342 3.76 -22.60 -26.05
CA LEU A 342 2.71 -23.30 -26.79
C LEU A 342 3.26 -23.83 -28.13
N GLY A 343 2.74 -24.97 -28.58
CA GLY A 343 2.98 -25.47 -29.93
C GLY A 343 2.29 -24.59 -30.99
N ASP A 344 2.82 -24.61 -32.22
CA ASP A 344 2.38 -23.78 -33.35
C ASP A 344 0.86 -23.78 -33.57
N GLU A 345 0.24 -24.96 -33.50
CA GLU A 345 -1.22 -25.13 -33.68
C GLU A 345 -2.02 -24.48 -32.55
N GLU A 346 -1.59 -24.62 -31.29
CA GLU A 346 -2.29 -24.06 -30.12
C GLU A 346 -2.09 -22.54 -30.01
N ALA A 347 -0.88 -22.04 -30.33
CA ALA A 347 -0.60 -20.61 -30.42
C ALA A 347 -1.46 -19.96 -31.52
N SER A 348 -1.56 -20.61 -32.69
CA SER A 348 -2.44 -20.16 -33.78
C SER A 348 -3.92 -20.22 -33.40
N ARG A 349 -4.37 -21.29 -32.72
CA ARG A 349 -5.77 -21.47 -32.27
C ARG A 349 -6.19 -20.41 -31.26
N ARG A 350 -5.29 -19.97 -30.38
CA ARG A 350 -5.53 -18.90 -29.40
C ARG A 350 -5.26 -17.48 -29.95
N GLY A 351 -4.66 -17.34 -31.12
CA GLY A 351 -4.28 -16.03 -31.70
C GLY A 351 -3.12 -15.34 -30.97
N VAL A 352 -2.30 -16.08 -30.21
CA VAL A 352 -1.25 -15.55 -29.32
C VAL A 352 0.16 -15.83 -29.83
N GLN A 353 1.16 -15.21 -29.20
CA GLN A 353 2.56 -15.57 -29.42
C GLN A 353 2.83 -17.00 -28.93
N LYS A 354 3.84 -17.68 -29.49
CA LYS A 354 4.23 -19.03 -29.05
C LYS A 354 4.65 -19.09 -27.58
N THR A 355 5.00 -17.96 -26.97
CA THR A 355 5.33 -17.86 -25.55
C THR A 355 4.30 -16.97 -24.86
N VAL A 356 3.64 -17.52 -23.83
CA VAL A 356 2.61 -16.85 -23.03
C VAL A 356 2.96 -16.91 -21.55
N LEU A 357 2.37 -16.01 -20.75
CA LEU A 357 2.40 -16.11 -19.29
C LEU A 357 1.15 -16.82 -18.80
N GLU A 358 1.31 -17.86 -17.99
CA GLU A 358 0.23 -18.61 -17.35
C GLU A 358 0.58 -18.81 -15.86
N ARG A 359 -0.41 -19.10 -15.02
CA ARG A 359 -0.17 -19.46 -13.61
C ARG A 359 0.55 -20.81 -13.49
N ARG A 360 1.29 -21.01 -12.38
CA ARG A 360 1.92 -22.30 -12.04
C ARG A 360 0.97 -23.26 -11.35
N GLY A 361 -0.05 -22.75 -10.68
CA GLY A 361 -1.02 -23.52 -9.90
C GLY A 361 -2.11 -22.65 -9.28
N PRO A 362 -2.88 -23.20 -8.32
CA PRO A 362 -3.95 -22.47 -7.65
C PRO A 362 -3.40 -21.32 -6.81
N SER A 363 -4.20 -20.28 -6.58
CA SER A 363 -3.80 -19.14 -5.75
C SER A 363 -3.79 -19.51 -4.26
N THR A 364 -2.94 -18.83 -3.48
CA THR A 364 -2.86 -19.03 -2.01
C THR A 364 -4.09 -18.45 -1.30
N PHE A 365 -4.74 -17.47 -1.93
CA PHE A 365 -5.99 -16.84 -1.49
C PHE A 365 -7.07 -17.07 -2.55
N THR A 366 -8.31 -17.33 -2.13
CA THR A 366 -9.45 -17.51 -3.06
C THR A 366 -9.98 -16.17 -3.55
N CYS A 367 -9.92 -15.14 -2.69
CA CYS A 367 -10.48 -13.81 -2.93
C CYS A 367 -9.42 -12.73 -2.70
N GLY A 368 -9.39 -11.71 -3.55
CA GLY A 368 -8.56 -10.51 -3.39
C GLY A 368 -9.41 -9.26 -3.17
N VAL A 369 -8.90 -8.28 -2.41
CA VAL A 369 -9.58 -7.01 -2.15
C VAL A 369 -8.60 -5.85 -2.32
N GLU A 370 -8.83 -4.98 -3.30
CA GLU A 370 -8.13 -3.70 -3.39
C GLU A 370 -8.85 -2.66 -2.53
N ILE A 371 -8.21 -2.22 -1.45
CA ILE A 371 -8.72 -1.18 -0.57
C ILE A 371 -8.36 0.17 -1.18
N ILE A 372 -9.33 0.79 -1.86
CA ILE A 372 -9.15 2.06 -2.58
C ILE A 372 -9.22 3.25 -1.61
N SER A 373 -10.16 3.20 -0.67
CA SER A 373 -10.31 4.17 0.42
C SER A 373 -10.88 3.50 1.67
N LYS A 374 -11.11 4.28 2.74
CA LYS A 374 -11.79 3.80 3.96
C LYS A 374 -13.25 3.39 3.72
N THR A 375 -13.85 3.81 2.61
CA THR A 375 -15.28 3.62 2.31
C THR A 375 -15.53 2.96 0.94
N GLU A 376 -14.48 2.56 0.21
CA GLU A 376 -14.57 1.96 -1.12
C GLU A 376 -13.54 0.84 -1.30
N LEU A 377 -14.05 -0.34 -1.65
CA LEU A 377 -13.28 -1.56 -1.89
C LEU A 377 -13.58 -2.10 -3.29
N ARG A 378 -12.59 -2.71 -3.96
CA ARG A 378 -12.82 -3.60 -5.10
C ARG A 378 -12.62 -5.03 -4.66
N VAL A 379 -13.62 -5.88 -4.88
CA VAL A 379 -13.62 -7.28 -4.46
C VAL A 379 -13.48 -8.18 -5.70
N HIS A 380 -12.38 -8.92 -5.72
CA HIS A 380 -12.10 -10.00 -6.66
C HIS A 380 -12.54 -11.32 -6.03
N CYS A 381 -13.85 -11.61 -6.10
CA CYS A 381 -14.46 -12.80 -5.47
C CYS A 381 -13.82 -14.12 -5.95
N ASN A 382 -13.29 -14.14 -7.17
CA ASN A 382 -12.41 -15.19 -7.68
C ASN A 382 -11.07 -14.55 -8.12
N LEU A 383 -10.03 -14.74 -7.30
CA LEU A 383 -8.70 -14.21 -7.55
C LEU A 383 -8.00 -14.92 -8.72
N GLU A 384 -8.25 -16.21 -8.92
CA GLU A 384 -7.71 -16.97 -10.05
C GLU A 384 -8.19 -16.43 -11.40
N ALA A 385 -9.50 -16.26 -11.55
CA ALA A 385 -10.10 -15.70 -12.76
C ALA A 385 -9.65 -14.25 -13.03
N THR A 386 -9.43 -13.47 -11.96
CA THR A 386 -8.84 -12.13 -12.05
C THR A 386 -7.42 -12.17 -12.64
N VAL A 387 -6.58 -13.07 -12.13
CA VAL A 387 -5.18 -13.20 -12.56
C VAL A 387 -5.10 -13.74 -13.98
N ASP A 388 -5.91 -14.74 -14.34
CA ASP A 388 -5.94 -15.30 -15.70
C ASP A 388 -6.44 -14.27 -16.73
N ALA A 389 -7.41 -13.43 -16.37
CA ALA A 389 -7.84 -12.31 -17.21
C ALA A 389 -6.67 -11.32 -17.46
N LEU A 390 -6.01 -10.86 -16.39
CA LEU A 390 -4.87 -9.93 -16.47
C LEU A 390 -3.69 -10.51 -17.29
N LEU A 391 -3.33 -11.78 -17.09
CA LEU A 391 -2.30 -12.46 -17.86
C LEU A 391 -2.65 -12.60 -19.35
N SER A 392 -3.94 -12.75 -19.68
CA SER A 392 -4.44 -12.75 -21.06
C SER A 392 -4.58 -11.35 -21.69
N GLY A 393 -4.25 -10.28 -20.94
CA GLY A 393 -4.38 -8.90 -21.40
C GLY A 393 -5.83 -8.38 -21.41
N ARG A 394 -6.72 -8.98 -20.62
CA ARG A 394 -8.14 -8.61 -20.49
C ARG A 394 -8.41 -7.92 -19.16
N SER A 395 -9.40 -7.04 -19.15
CA SER A 395 -9.95 -6.46 -17.92
C SER A 395 -10.53 -7.56 -17.02
N PRO A 396 -10.16 -7.64 -15.72
CA PRO A 396 -10.77 -8.58 -14.79
C PRO A 396 -12.13 -8.06 -14.31
N ASN A 397 -13.05 -8.97 -14.01
CA ASN A 397 -14.32 -8.64 -13.35
C ASN A 397 -14.10 -8.46 -11.83
N PHE A 398 -14.68 -7.41 -11.25
CA PHE A 398 -14.67 -7.17 -9.81
C PHE A 398 -15.92 -6.43 -9.35
N GLU A 399 -16.26 -6.57 -8.08
CA GLU A 399 -17.37 -5.88 -7.44
C GLU A 399 -16.86 -4.64 -6.70
N VAL A 400 -17.44 -3.47 -6.97
CA VAL A 400 -17.13 -2.24 -6.24
C VAL A 400 -18.11 -2.11 -5.08
N ARG A 401 -17.60 -2.15 -3.85
CA ARG A 401 -18.40 -2.07 -2.62
C ARG A 401 -18.14 -0.75 -1.91
N LYS A 402 -19.21 0.01 -1.67
CA LYS A 402 -19.18 1.36 -1.09
C LYS A 402 -20.02 1.46 0.18
N LEU A 403 -19.50 2.17 1.17
CA LEU A 403 -20.22 2.57 2.38
C LEU A 403 -20.96 3.90 2.13
N ASN A 404 -22.27 3.83 1.92
CA ASN A 404 -23.14 5.00 1.76
C ASN A 404 -23.86 5.32 3.09
N ALA A 405 -24.34 6.56 3.23
CA ALA A 405 -25.00 7.03 4.45
C ALA A 405 -26.34 6.31 4.79
N GLN A 406 -26.87 5.51 3.86
CA GLN A 406 -28.07 4.69 4.03
C GLN A 406 -27.80 3.18 4.00
N GLY A 407 -26.54 2.75 3.90
CA GLY A 407 -26.16 1.33 3.93
C GLY A 407 -25.05 0.95 2.94
N ILE A 408 -24.94 -0.36 2.70
CA ILE A 408 -23.98 -0.95 1.76
C ILE A 408 -24.51 -0.81 0.32
N ALA A 409 -23.69 -0.26 -0.57
CA ALA A 409 -23.97 -0.22 -2.01
C ALA A 409 -22.93 -1.08 -2.75
N ASN A 410 -23.42 -2.08 -3.49
CA ASN A 410 -22.60 -3.00 -4.26
C ASN A 410 -22.89 -2.80 -5.75
N GLU A 411 -21.88 -2.35 -6.49
CA GLU A 411 -21.91 -2.13 -7.94
C GLU A 411 -21.00 -3.18 -8.60
N ILE A 412 -21.58 -4.18 -9.26
CA ILE A 412 -20.79 -5.18 -9.99
C ILE A 412 -20.28 -4.55 -11.29
N PHE A 413 -18.98 -4.23 -11.34
CA PHE A 413 -18.34 -3.74 -12.56
C PHE A 413 -17.82 -4.92 -13.39
N MET A 414 -18.68 -5.41 -14.27
CA MET A 414 -18.25 -6.15 -15.44
C MET A 414 -17.76 -5.13 -16.48
N VAL A 415 -16.46 -5.13 -16.77
CA VAL A 415 -15.94 -4.38 -17.91
C VAL A 415 -16.24 -5.23 -19.15
N GLU A 416 -17.32 -4.90 -19.86
CA GLU A 416 -17.63 -5.52 -21.15
C GLU A 416 -16.48 -5.25 -22.12
N GLY A 417 -15.69 -6.28 -22.42
CA GLY A 417 -14.70 -6.23 -23.49
C GLY A 417 -15.39 -6.17 -24.85
N ASP A 418 -14.77 -5.47 -25.81
CA ASP A 418 -15.32 -5.27 -27.16
C ASP A 418 -15.96 -6.55 -27.75
N PRO A 419 -17.22 -6.49 -28.20
CA PRO A 419 -17.88 -7.63 -28.85
C PRO A 419 -17.31 -7.82 -30.27
N SER A 420 -16.16 -8.51 -30.35
CA SER A 420 -15.46 -8.80 -31.60
C SER A 420 -16.17 -9.87 -32.43
N SER A 421 -17.23 -9.46 -33.14
CA SER A 421 -17.70 -10.02 -34.41
C SER A 421 -17.70 -11.55 -34.54
N ASP A 422 -18.72 -12.23 -34.02
CA ASP A 422 -19.03 -13.64 -34.31
C ASP A 422 -20.42 -13.78 -35.00
N GLU A 423 -20.62 -13.06 -36.10
CA GLU A 423 -21.68 -13.41 -37.06
C GLU A 423 -21.18 -14.54 -37.99
N ASN A 424 -21.58 -15.79 -37.73
CA ASN A 424 -22.21 -16.59 -38.79
C ASN A 424 -22.96 -17.86 -38.34
N SER A 425 -23.94 -18.23 -39.17
CA SER A 425 -24.67 -19.53 -39.19
C SER A 425 -25.29 -19.99 -37.86
N SER A 426 -26.59 -19.84 -37.68
CA SER A 426 -27.52 -20.75 -38.35
C SER A 426 -28.94 -20.19 -38.46
N LYS A 427 -29.38 -19.90 -39.69
CA LYS A 427 -30.81 -19.69 -40.00
C LYS A 427 -31.47 -21.04 -40.26
N GLN A 428 -32.45 -21.40 -39.46
CA GLN A 428 -33.60 -22.19 -39.94
C GLN A 428 -34.86 -21.38 -39.69
N HIS A 429 -35.64 -21.17 -40.75
CA HIS A 429 -36.96 -20.57 -40.67
C HIS A 429 -37.98 -21.64 -40.29
N GLU A 430 -38.88 -21.31 -39.37
CA GLU A 430 -40.26 -21.77 -39.47
C GLU A 430 -41.22 -20.56 -39.43
N ILE A 431 -42.40 -20.75 -40.00
CA ILE A 431 -43.32 -19.68 -40.41
C ILE A 431 -44.74 -20.11 -40.04
N ILE A 432 -45.52 -19.24 -39.36
CA ILE A 432 -46.96 -19.08 -39.59
C ILE A 432 -47.47 -17.78 -38.91
N PRO A 433 -48.52 -17.12 -39.44
CA PRO A 433 -48.62 -15.65 -39.35
C PRO A 433 -49.60 -15.12 -38.30
N ARG A 434 -49.69 -13.78 -38.24
CA ARG A 434 -50.52 -12.99 -37.32
C ARG A 434 -51.51 -12.13 -38.12
N ASP A 435 -52.76 -12.56 -38.18
CA ASP A 435 -53.86 -11.76 -38.73
C ASP A 435 -54.58 -10.96 -37.62
N ALA A 436 -54.77 -9.66 -37.83
CA ALA A 436 -56.06 -8.94 -37.68
C ALA A 436 -55.88 -7.41 -37.60
N LEU A 437 -56.17 -6.74 -38.73
CA LEU A 437 -56.91 -5.47 -38.82
C LEU A 437 -56.49 -4.27 -37.93
N GLU A 438 -55.83 -3.30 -38.54
CA GLU A 438 -56.06 -1.87 -38.23
C GLU A 438 -57.09 -1.29 -39.23
N ILE A 439 -57.86 -0.28 -38.80
CA ILE A 439 -58.70 0.56 -39.66
C ILE A 439 -58.45 2.03 -39.31
N ASN A 440 -58.27 2.84 -40.36
CA ASN A 440 -57.89 4.26 -40.31
C ASN A 440 -58.83 5.17 -39.49
N GLY A 441 -58.29 6.28 -38.96
CA GLY A 441 -59.13 7.41 -38.52
C GLY A 441 -58.39 8.56 -37.82
N GLU A 442 -57.85 9.52 -38.59
CA GLU A 442 -57.42 10.82 -38.02
C GLU A 442 -58.63 11.68 -37.61
N ARG A 443 -58.58 12.38 -36.45
CA ARG A 443 -58.81 13.84 -36.37
C ARG A 443 -58.64 14.50 -34.98
N PHE A 444 -57.69 15.43 -34.92
CA PHE A 444 -57.82 16.83 -34.44
C PHE A 444 -58.31 17.17 -33.00
N VAL A 445 -57.33 17.59 -32.17
CA VAL A 445 -57.12 18.99 -31.68
C VAL A 445 -57.95 19.57 -30.50
N HIS A 446 -57.28 20.50 -29.79
CA HIS A 446 -57.60 21.28 -28.58
C HIS A 446 -57.59 20.50 -27.24
N ASP A 447 -56.71 20.76 -26.25
CA ASP A 447 -55.90 21.94 -25.82
C ASP A 447 -56.65 22.99 -24.96
N GLU A 448 -55.86 23.83 -24.27
CA GLU A 448 -56.16 25.03 -23.47
C GLU A 448 -56.19 24.95 -21.92
N TYR A 449 -55.02 25.30 -21.34
CA TYR A 449 -54.82 26.24 -20.20
C TYR A 449 -55.38 25.89 -18.79
N THR A 450 -55.01 26.51 -17.66
CA THR A 450 -54.19 27.70 -17.22
C THR A 450 -53.54 27.36 -15.85
N ASN A 451 -52.71 28.13 -15.12
CA ASN A 451 -51.59 29.11 -15.30
C ASN A 451 -51.17 29.55 -13.86
N ALA A 452 -50.02 30.19 -13.53
CA ALA A 452 -48.67 30.36 -14.09
C ALA A 452 -47.83 31.20 -13.08
N ALA A 453 -46.55 31.50 -13.40
CA ALA A 453 -45.62 32.42 -12.69
C ALA A 453 -45.06 31.92 -11.32
N GLU A 454 -43.83 32.23 -10.87
CA GLU A 454 -42.70 33.04 -11.41
C GLU A 454 -41.42 32.16 -11.41
N MET A 455 -40.66 32.01 -12.51
CA MET A 455 -39.64 32.92 -13.10
C MET A 455 -38.38 33.19 -12.25
N LEU A 456 -37.24 32.57 -12.62
CA LEU A 456 -36.05 33.22 -13.21
C LEU A 456 -34.71 32.46 -12.93
N GLU A 457 -34.26 31.62 -13.87
CA GLU A 457 -32.85 31.61 -14.30
C GLU A 457 -32.72 30.95 -15.70
N SER A 458 -31.57 31.11 -16.36
CA SER A 458 -31.47 31.06 -17.83
C SER A 458 -30.97 29.74 -18.44
N THR A 459 -31.43 29.49 -19.67
CA THR A 459 -30.97 28.43 -20.58
C THR A 459 -29.45 28.33 -20.74
N LEU A 460 -28.94 27.10 -20.70
CA LEU A 460 -27.67 26.70 -21.33
C LEU A 460 -27.93 25.45 -22.18
N GLU A 461 -27.48 25.50 -23.44
CA GLU A 461 -27.55 24.35 -24.35
C GLU A 461 -26.41 23.38 -24.00
N ALA A 462 -26.75 22.11 -23.73
CA ALA A 462 -25.76 21.09 -23.43
C ALA A 462 -25.04 20.64 -24.72
N ALA A 463 -23.87 21.24 -24.98
CA ALA A 463 -22.99 20.81 -26.07
C ALA A 463 -22.55 19.35 -25.87
N LEU A 464 -22.52 18.58 -26.96
CA LEU A 464 -22.05 17.18 -26.93
C LEU A 464 -20.54 17.15 -26.59
N PRO A 465 -20.08 16.17 -25.78
CA PRO A 465 -18.67 16.07 -25.41
C PRO A 465 -17.81 15.71 -26.63
N VAL A 466 -16.64 16.34 -26.70
CA VAL A 466 -15.65 16.15 -27.77
C VAL A 466 -14.75 14.95 -27.43
N HIS A 467 -14.51 14.04 -28.37
CA HIS A 467 -13.87 12.75 -28.13
C HIS A 467 -12.37 12.78 -28.46
N LEU A 468 -11.52 12.52 -27.46
CA LEU A 468 -10.06 12.54 -27.59
C LEU A 468 -9.46 11.13 -27.47
N TYR A 469 -8.80 10.66 -28.53
CA TYR A 469 -8.02 9.41 -28.50
C TYR A 469 -6.62 9.66 -27.94
N VAL A 470 -6.14 8.83 -27.03
CA VAL A 470 -4.82 8.97 -26.38
C VAL A 470 -3.84 7.88 -26.85
N TYR A 471 -2.63 8.24 -27.29
CA TYR A 471 -1.62 7.26 -27.71
C TYR A 471 -0.25 7.41 -27.03
N GLY A 472 0.09 6.41 -26.19
CA GLY A 472 1.42 6.30 -25.58
C GLY A 472 1.69 7.30 -24.45
N ILE A 473 0.63 7.92 -23.92
CA ILE A 473 0.58 8.71 -22.68
C ILE A 473 -0.31 7.91 -21.72
N LEU A 474 -0.05 7.98 -20.40
CA LEU A 474 -0.92 7.38 -19.40
C LEU A 474 -2.25 8.13 -19.34
N GLU A 475 -3.36 7.41 -19.52
CA GLU A 475 -4.71 7.98 -19.51
C GLU A 475 -5.00 8.73 -18.21
N THR A 476 -4.58 8.20 -17.06
CA THR A 476 -4.68 8.86 -15.75
C THR A 476 -4.04 10.26 -15.71
N SER A 477 -2.96 10.48 -16.47
CA SER A 477 -2.30 11.78 -16.60
C SER A 477 -3.06 12.74 -17.53
N VAL A 478 -3.87 12.21 -18.46
CA VAL A 478 -4.78 12.99 -19.32
C VAL A 478 -6.03 13.36 -18.54
N VAL A 479 -6.66 12.41 -17.83
CA VAL A 479 -7.80 12.67 -16.93
C VAL A 479 -7.42 13.68 -15.83
N GLN A 480 -6.20 13.60 -15.28
CA GLN A 480 -5.70 14.60 -14.33
C GLN A 480 -5.57 16.00 -14.95
N ALA A 481 -5.13 16.10 -16.21
CA ALA A 481 -5.03 17.38 -16.92
C ALA A 481 -6.41 17.96 -17.30
N ILE A 482 -7.36 17.13 -17.72
CA ILE A 482 -8.75 17.53 -17.97
C ILE A 482 -9.38 18.07 -16.67
N ARG A 483 -9.14 17.40 -15.54
CA ARG A 483 -9.60 17.83 -14.21
C ARG A 483 -8.93 19.13 -13.74
N GLU A 484 -7.64 19.32 -13.99
CA GLU A 484 -6.91 20.59 -13.73
C GLU A 484 -7.51 21.75 -14.55
N LEU A 485 -7.92 21.49 -15.80
CA LEU A 485 -8.57 22.46 -16.68
C LEU A 485 -10.08 22.66 -16.40
N LYS A 486 -10.69 21.86 -15.50
CA LYS A 486 -12.15 21.78 -15.26
C LYS A 486 -12.98 21.44 -16.52
N MET A 487 -12.44 20.62 -17.42
CA MET A 487 -13.06 20.27 -18.72
C MET A 487 -13.71 18.87 -18.72
N ASN A 488 -14.02 18.30 -17.54
CA ASN A 488 -14.53 16.94 -17.37
C ASN A 488 -15.78 16.67 -18.21
N ASP A 489 -16.68 17.65 -18.30
CA ASP A 489 -18.00 17.52 -18.93
C ASP A 489 -17.96 17.88 -20.43
N THR A 490 -16.78 18.26 -20.95
CA THR A 490 -16.58 18.73 -22.33
C THR A 490 -15.69 17.81 -23.17
N ILE A 491 -14.84 17.00 -22.53
CA ILE A 491 -13.87 16.12 -23.21
C ILE A 491 -14.07 14.68 -22.74
N GLY A 492 -14.61 13.83 -23.61
CA GLY A 492 -14.61 12.38 -23.44
C GLY A 492 -13.30 11.77 -23.94
N LEU A 493 -12.83 10.69 -23.32
CA LEU A 493 -11.76 9.86 -23.88
C LEU A 493 -12.36 8.71 -24.69
N THR A 494 -11.69 8.29 -25.76
CA THR A 494 -12.16 7.19 -26.63
C THR A 494 -11.02 6.27 -27.07
N ASP A 495 -11.25 4.96 -26.95
CA ASP A 495 -10.36 3.91 -27.48
C ASP A 495 -10.63 3.60 -28.96
N ASN A 496 -11.62 4.24 -29.59
CA ASN A 496 -11.92 4.08 -31.00
C ASN A 496 -11.48 5.31 -31.81
N ILE A 497 -10.36 5.18 -32.52
CA ILE A 497 -9.77 6.26 -33.32
C ILE A 497 -10.70 6.76 -34.44
N SER A 498 -11.60 5.92 -34.98
CA SER A 498 -12.57 6.34 -36.00
C SER A 498 -13.79 7.08 -35.44
N LYS A 499 -13.85 7.28 -34.11
CA LYS A 499 -14.85 8.10 -33.40
C LYS A 499 -14.21 9.27 -32.64
N ALA A 500 -12.96 9.62 -32.96
CA ALA A 500 -12.20 10.64 -32.23
C ALA A 500 -12.12 11.96 -33.00
N ASP A 501 -12.52 13.05 -32.36
CA ASP A 501 -12.37 14.42 -32.86
C ASP A 501 -10.91 14.91 -32.79
N GLY A 502 -10.06 14.26 -31.97
CA GLY A 502 -8.64 14.54 -31.90
C GLY A 502 -7.78 13.36 -31.43
N LEU A 503 -6.50 13.36 -31.82
CA LEU A 503 -5.49 12.38 -31.40
C LEU A 503 -4.39 13.05 -30.56
N LEU A 504 -4.27 12.71 -29.28
CA LEU A 504 -3.22 13.18 -28.38
C LEU A 504 -2.15 12.10 -28.16
N ALA A 505 -0.92 12.30 -28.66
CA ALA A 505 0.10 11.25 -28.72
C ALA A 505 1.50 11.66 -28.23
N LEU A 506 2.23 10.73 -27.62
CA LEU A 506 3.63 10.95 -27.24
C LEU A 506 4.56 10.81 -28.45
N HIS A 507 5.34 11.84 -28.78
CA HIS A 507 6.22 11.93 -29.96
C HIS A 507 7.13 10.70 -30.17
N SER A 508 7.71 10.18 -29.08
CA SER A 508 8.63 9.03 -29.10
C SER A 508 7.95 7.69 -29.36
N LYS A 509 6.63 7.59 -29.10
CA LYS A 509 5.79 6.42 -29.39
C LYS A 509 5.17 6.56 -30.78
N LEU A 510 4.61 7.72 -31.11
CA LEU A 510 4.03 8.02 -32.43
C LEU A 510 5.03 7.81 -33.57
N LYS A 511 6.31 8.19 -33.40
CA LYS A 511 7.38 7.92 -34.39
C LYS A 511 7.71 6.44 -34.59
N LYS A 512 7.36 5.55 -33.67
CA LYS A 512 7.59 4.10 -33.79
C LYS A 512 6.44 3.36 -34.45
N ASN A 513 5.26 3.97 -34.58
CA ASN A 513 4.07 3.35 -35.15
C ASN A 513 3.45 4.23 -36.25
N SER A 514 3.92 4.04 -37.48
CA SER A 514 3.43 4.77 -38.65
C SER A 514 1.97 4.48 -39.01
N ARG A 515 1.42 3.32 -38.60
CA ARG A 515 0.03 2.94 -38.92
C ARG A 515 -0.98 3.93 -38.33
N ILE A 516 -0.78 4.34 -37.09
CA ILE A 516 -1.68 5.31 -36.41
C ILE A 516 -1.61 6.69 -37.10
N GLN A 517 -0.44 7.11 -37.57
CA GLN A 517 -0.30 8.35 -38.35
C GLN A 517 -1.01 8.28 -39.72
N VAL A 518 -1.12 7.09 -40.33
CA VAL A 518 -1.87 6.89 -41.57
C VAL A 518 -3.37 6.85 -41.30
N VAL A 519 -3.83 6.16 -40.26
CA VAL A 519 -5.26 6.07 -39.89
C VAL A 519 -5.82 7.43 -39.48
N ALA A 520 -5.12 8.20 -38.65
CA ALA A 520 -5.56 9.56 -38.29
C ALA A 520 -5.68 10.46 -39.52
N LYS A 521 -4.71 10.40 -40.46
CA LYS A 521 -4.75 11.15 -41.72
C LYS A 521 -5.81 10.65 -42.71
N SER A 522 -6.25 9.39 -42.64
CA SER A 522 -7.32 8.89 -43.50
C SER A 522 -8.72 9.24 -42.99
N HIS A 523 -8.83 9.71 -41.75
CA HIS A 523 -10.06 10.22 -41.12
C HIS A 523 -10.01 11.74 -40.89
N ASP A 524 -8.97 12.42 -41.38
CA ASP A 524 -8.68 13.86 -41.23
C ASP A 524 -8.60 14.37 -39.77
N ILE A 525 -8.21 13.50 -38.84
CA ILE A 525 -8.17 13.77 -37.39
C ILE A 525 -6.92 14.59 -37.02
N PRO A 526 -7.05 15.73 -36.30
CA PRO A 526 -5.91 16.54 -35.87
C PRO A 526 -5.04 15.81 -34.83
N ILE A 527 -3.72 15.89 -35.00
CA ILE A 527 -2.73 15.13 -34.21
C ILE A 527 -1.89 16.05 -33.32
N TYR A 528 -2.21 16.06 -32.02
CA TYR A 528 -1.51 16.81 -30.98
C TYR A 528 -0.41 15.96 -30.38
N VAL A 529 0.81 16.52 -30.28
CA VAL A 529 2.01 15.73 -29.97
C VAL A 529 2.79 16.29 -28.77
N THR A 530 2.85 15.52 -27.68
CA THR A 530 3.66 15.84 -26.49
C THR A 530 5.08 15.28 -26.61
N LYS A 531 6.07 15.95 -26.01
CA LYS A 531 7.48 15.46 -25.98
C LYS A 531 7.73 14.55 -24.77
N THR A 532 7.08 14.84 -23.64
CA THR A 532 7.10 14.03 -22.41
C THR A 532 5.69 13.83 -21.87
N SER A 533 5.48 12.79 -21.07
CA SER A 533 4.22 12.54 -20.34
C SER A 533 4.07 13.40 -19.07
N SER A 534 4.64 14.62 -19.08
CA SER A 534 4.50 15.57 -17.96
C SER A 534 3.15 16.26 -18.04
N LEU A 535 2.47 16.38 -16.90
CA LEU A 535 1.15 17.02 -16.78
C LEU A 535 1.10 18.37 -17.50
N LEU A 536 2.09 19.23 -17.29
CA LEU A 536 2.17 20.56 -17.94
C LEU A 536 2.19 20.50 -19.49
N GLN A 537 2.78 19.47 -20.10
CA GLN A 537 2.75 19.29 -21.56
C GLN A 537 1.41 18.74 -22.05
N ILE A 538 0.79 17.86 -21.26
CA ILE A 538 -0.53 17.28 -21.53
C ILE A 538 -1.60 18.38 -21.43
N THR A 539 -1.62 19.13 -20.32
CA THR A 539 -2.46 20.32 -20.08
C THR A 539 -2.27 21.38 -21.19
N LYS A 540 -1.04 21.62 -21.68
CA LYS A 540 -0.81 22.53 -22.83
C LYS A 540 -1.37 21.98 -24.15
N ALA A 541 -1.27 20.67 -24.40
CA ALA A 541 -1.77 20.05 -25.63
C ALA A 541 -3.31 19.99 -25.66
N ILE A 542 -3.96 19.65 -24.54
CA ILE A 542 -5.43 19.69 -24.43
C ILE A 542 -5.95 21.12 -24.62
N ARG A 543 -5.26 22.12 -24.05
CA ARG A 543 -5.61 23.54 -24.26
C ARG A 543 -5.41 24.00 -25.71
N ALA A 544 -4.52 23.37 -26.49
CA ALA A 544 -4.38 23.64 -27.91
C ALA A 544 -5.56 23.02 -28.71
N PHE A 545 -5.89 21.76 -28.43
CA PHE A 545 -7.06 21.08 -29.01
C PHE A 545 -8.36 21.85 -28.77
N MET A 546 -8.61 22.27 -27.53
CA MET A 546 -9.80 23.06 -27.21
C MET A 546 -9.78 24.47 -27.81
N ARG A 547 -8.61 25.08 -28.08
CA ARG A 547 -8.54 26.35 -28.82
C ARG A 547 -8.92 26.19 -30.30
N GLU A 548 -8.59 25.07 -30.92
CA GLU A 548 -8.98 24.79 -32.32
C GLU A 548 -10.46 24.35 -32.43
N HIS A 549 -11.05 23.80 -31.37
CA HIS A 549 -12.50 23.48 -31.31
C HIS A 549 -13.40 24.64 -30.84
N ALA A 550 -12.92 25.55 -29.98
CA ALA A 550 -13.79 26.52 -29.29
C ALA A 550 -14.02 27.83 -30.05
N ASP A 551 -13.14 28.22 -30.98
CA ASP A 551 -13.16 29.56 -31.56
C ASP A 551 -13.42 29.61 -33.07
N GLY A 552 -14.72 29.64 -33.40
CA GLY A 552 -15.22 30.25 -34.62
C GLY A 552 -15.18 31.79 -34.60
N VAL A 553 -14.60 32.41 -33.57
CA VAL A 553 -14.39 33.86 -33.44
C VAL A 553 -12.89 34.16 -33.38
N ARG A 554 -12.51 35.39 -33.75
CA ARG A 554 -11.12 35.87 -33.68
C ARG A 554 -11.00 36.81 -32.49
N ASP A 555 -9.91 36.73 -31.71
CA ASP A 555 -8.96 37.86 -31.69
C ASP A 555 -7.56 37.58 -31.07
N SER A 556 -6.65 38.53 -31.30
CA SER A 556 -5.41 38.80 -30.54
C SER A 556 -4.31 37.71 -30.51
N VAL A 557 -3.48 37.70 -31.56
CA VAL A 557 -2.15 37.07 -31.53
C VAL A 557 -1.14 37.94 -30.77
N THR A 558 -0.73 37.53 -29.55
CA THR A 558 0.46 38.14 -28.89
C THR A 558 1.24 37.20 -27.95
N GLU A 559 0.60 36.49 -27.01
CA GLU A 559 1.30 35.98 -25.81
C GLU A 559 2.22 34.76 -26.01
N ASP A 560 1.89 33.83 -26.91
CA ASP A 560 2.57 32.51 -27.00
C ASP A 560 4.06 32.57 -27.45
N ARG A 561 4.53 33.73 -27.95
CA ARG A 561 5.93 33.91 -28.38
C ARG A 561 6.93 34.19 -27.27
N GLU A 562 6.52 34.73 -26.13
CA GLU A 562 7.44 35.02 -25.02
C GLU A 562 7.61 33.79 -24.10
N ASN A 563 6.51 33.15 -23.72
CA ASN A 563 6.51 31.97 -22.85
C ASN A 563 7.30 30.78 -23.42
N THR A 564 7.32 30.62 -24.75
CA THR A 564 8.12 29.55 -25.38
C THR A 564 9.63 29.86 -25.29
N ARG A 565 10.03 31.14 -25.40
CA ARG A 565 11.42 31.59 -25.28
C ARG A 565 11.92 31.63 -23.83
N SER A 566 11.05 31.86 -22.86
CA SER A 566 11.42 31.82 -21.45
C SER A 566 11.74 30.39 -20.98
N SER A 567 10.94 29.39 -21.39
CA SER A 567 11.20 27.97 -21.10
C SER A 567 12.56 27.52 -21.64
N GLU A 568 12.84 27.69 -22.94
CA GLU A 568 14.10 27.22 -23.53
C GLU A 568 15.34 27.90 -22.92
N LYS A 569 15.19 29.15 -22.43
CA LYS A 569 16.22 29.89 -21.71
C LYS A 569 16.44 29.36 -20.29
N LEU A 570 15.38 29.01 -19.57
CA LEU A 570 15.47 28.42 -18.22
C LEU A 570 16.11 27.03 -18.29
N ASP A 571 15.62 26.17 -19.18
CA ASP A 571 16.15 24.81 -19.40
C ASP A 571 17.67 24.83 -19.65
N ALA A 572 18.13 25.74 -20.51
CA ALA A 572 19.53 25.85 -20.90
C ALA A 572 20.44 26.44 -19.80
N LEU A 573 19.91 27.28 -18.90
CA LEU A 573 20.65 27.79 -17.75
C LEU A 573 20.76 26.73 -16.64
N GLU A 574 19.70 25.97 -16.40
CA GLU A 574 19.72 24.86 -15.44
C GLU A 574 20.64 23.72 -15.91
N GLU A 575 20.63 23.39 -17.21
CA GLU A 575 21.57 22.47 -17.85
C GLU A 575 23.03 22.87 -17.59
N ALA A 576 23.35 24.17 -17.74
CA ALA A 576 24.68 24.70 -17.44
C ALA A 576 25.01 24.68 -15.94
N ARG A 577 24.03 24.98 -15.06
CA ARG A 577 24.18 24.96 -13.61
C ARG A 577 24.51 23.57 -13.08
N LEU A 578 23.75 22.56 -13.49
CA LEU A 578 23.96 21.16 -13.10
C LEU A 578 25.31 20.62 -13.60
N ALA A 579 25.72 20.98 -14.83
CA ALA A 579 27.04 20.63 -15.35
C ALA A 579 28.19 21.22 -14.49
N ILE A 580 28.07 22.49 -14.09
CA ILE A 580 29.05 23.17 -13.22
C ILE A 580 29.09 22.50 -11.84
N GLU A 581 27.95 22.43 -11.15
CA GLU A 581 27.85 22.04 -9.74
C GLU A 581 28.11 20.55 -9.48
N GLN A 582 27.75 19.65 -10.41
CA GLN A 582 27.82 18.20 -10.18
C GLN A 582 29.02 17.53 -10.85
N ILE A 583 29.63 18.17 -11.86
CA ILE A 583 30.67 17.55 -12.69
C ILE A 583 31.92 18.42 -12.79
N VAL A 584 31.82 19.66 -13.27
CA VAL A 584 33.02 20.48 -13.55
C VAL A 584 33.76 20.85 -12.25
N ILE A 585 33.04 21.33 -11.22
CA ILE A 585 33.64 21.67 -9.93
C ILE A 585 34.03 20.42 -9.11
N PRO A 586 33.15 19.42 -8.86
CA PRO A 586 33.50 18.33 -7.93
C PRO A 586 34.37 17.23 -8.53
N ARG A 587 34.44 17.13 -9.87
CA ARG A 587 35.16 16.03 -10.56
C ARG A 587 36.29 16.52 -11.47
N GLY A 588 36.51 17.83 -11.58
CA GLY A 588 37.59 18.43 -12.37
C GLY A 588 37.58 18.07 -13.85
N LYS A 589 36.40 17.75 -14.43
CA LYS A 589 36.29 17.25 -15.81
C LYS A 589 35.52 18.22 -16.71
N PRO A 590 35.95 18.44 -17.96
CA PRO A 590 35.21 19.26 -18.91
C PRO A 590 33.90 18.59 -19.31
N VAL A 591 32.87 19.39 -19.60
CA VAL A 591 31.52 18.92 -19.95
C VAL A 591 31.03 19.63 -21.20
N GLU A 592 30.42 18.90 -22.12
CA GLU A 592 29.76 19.46 -23.29
C GLU A 592 28.24 19.52 -23.08
N LEU A 593 27.67 20.71 -23.26
CA LEU A 593 26.24 20.96 -23.23
C LEU A 593 25.59 20.59 -24.58
N LEU A 594 24.26 20.52 -24.61
CA LEU A 594 23.47 20.31 -25.82
C LEU A 594 23.64 21.47 -26.82
N PRO A 595 23.48 21.22 -28.14
CA PRO A 595 23.41 22.29 -29.13
C PRO A 595 22.21 23.20 -28.88
N ARG A 596 22.43 24.52 -28.92
CA ARG A 596 21.41 25.56 -28.68
C ARG A 596 21.60 26.74 -29.65
N SER A 597 20.62 27.63 -29.74
CA SER A 597 20.74 28.86 -30.53
C SER A 597 21.82 29.80 -29.99
N SER A 598 22.43 30.60 -30.88
CA SER A 598 23.57 31.46 -30.54
C SER A 598 23.27 32.54 -29.48
N SER A 599 22.01 32.94 -29.32
CA SER A 599 21.54 33.80 -28.22
C SER A 599 21.52 33.08 -26.86
N ILE A 600 21.05 31.82 -26.81
CA ILE A 600 21.04 30.99 -25.60
C ILE A 600 22.46 30.62 -25.17
N ILE A 601 23.33 30.23 -26.11
CA ILE A 601 24.75 29.94 -25.83
C ILE A 601 25.44 31.16 -25.22
N SER A 602 25.11 32.38 -25.67
CA SER A 602 25.70 33.61 -25.13
C SER A 602 25.23 33.92 -23.70
N LEU A 603 24.01 33.52 -23.33
CA LEU A 603 23.52 33.54 -21.95
C LEU A 603 24.23 32.48 -21.07
N GLN A 604 24.40 31.26 -21.58
CA GLN A 604 25.13 30.20 -20.89
C GLN A 604 26.60 30.60 -20.61
N MET A 605 27.31 31.16 -21.60
CA MET A 605 28.68 31.66 -21.40
C MET A 605 28.77 32.76 -20.34
N ASN A 606 27.82 33.70 -20.33
CA ASN A 606 27.76 34.76 -19.32
C ASN A 606 27.40 34.22 -17.92
N PHE A 607 26.69 33.09 -17.84
CA PHE A 607 26.43 32.38 -16.59
C PHE A 607 27.68 31.64 -16.09
N ILE A 608 28.34 30.86 -16.95
CA ILE A 608 29.59 30.13 -16.65
C ILE A 608 30.68 31.07 -16.15
N LYS A 609 30.83 32.26 -16.76
CA LYS A 609 31.78 33.29 -16.32
C LYS A 609 31.58 33.75 -14.86
N LYS A 610 30.36 33.67 -14.30
CA LYS A 610 30.12 34.00 -12.88
C LYS A 610 30.78 33.01 -11.92
N TYR A 611 30.98 31.78 -12.36
CA TYR A 611 31.70 30.72 -11.63
C TYR A 611 33.21 30.73 -11.94
N GLN A 612 33.72 31.78 -12.62
CA GLN A 612 35.12 31.94 -13.04
C GLN A 612 35.67 30.88 -14.01
N LEU A 613 34.84 29.91 -14.41
CA LEU A 613 35.19 28.83 -15.34
C LEU A 613 35.29 29.34 -16.79
N GLN A 614 36.13 28.68 -17.59
CA GLN A 614 36.26 28.94 -19.02
C GLN A 614 35.27 28.10 -19.84
N SER A 615 34.93 28.56 -21.05
CA SER A 615 34.08 27.79 -21.97
C SER A 615 34.38 28.06 -23.44
N GLU A 616 34.31 27.00 -24.24
CA GLU A 616 34.64 26.96 -25.67
C GLU A 616 33.40 26.67 -26.51
N LYS A 617 33.20 27.39 -27.62
CA LYS A 617 32.15 27.07 -28.60
C LYS A 617 32.69 26.03 -29.59
N ILE A 618 32.01 24.89 -29.71
CA ILE A 618 32.40 23.79 -30.60
C ILE A 618 31.30 23.59 -31.65
N GLY A 619 31.71 23.45 -32.93
CA GLY A 619 30.81 23.18 -34.06
C GLY A 619 30.53 24.39 -34.96
N LYS A 620 29.66 24.18 -35.96
CA LYS A 620 29.12 25.19 -36.87
C LYS A 620 27.59 25.15 -36.81
N GLU A 621 26.92 26.27 -37.08
CA GLU A 621 25.44 26.31 -37.05
C GLU A 621 24.85 25.32 -38.08
N PRO A 622 23.74 24.63 -37.76
CA PRO A 622 22.91 24.78 -36.55
C PRO A 622 23.43 24.03 -35.30
N ASN A 623 24.49 23.22 -35.42
CA ASN A 623 24.97 22.32 -34.37
C ASN A 623 26.11 22.92 -33.52
N VAL A 624 26.04 24.21 -33.18
CA VAL A 624 26.98 24.82 -32.22
C VAL A 624 26.60 24.39 -30.81
N ARG A 625 27.57 23.91 -30.03
CA ARG A 625 27.42 23.58 -28.62
C ARG A 625 28.55 24.19 -27.78
N LEU A 626 28.40 24.15 -26.46
CA LEU A 626 29.32 24.79 -25.53
C LEU A 626 30.01 23.74 -24.66
N ARG A 627 31.34 23.73 -24.63
CA ARG A 627 32.15 22.96 -23.66
C ARG A 627 32.51 23.87 -22.49
N ILE A 628 32.24 23.42 -21.27
CA ILE A 628 32.75 24.03 -20.04
C ILE A 628 34.08 23.36 -19.70
N LEU A 629 35.11 24.14 -19.38
CA LEU A 629 36.41 23.65 -18.93
C LEU A 629 36.52 23.77 -17.41
N PRO A 630 37.19 22.84 -16.71
CA PRO A 630 37.49 22.96 -15.29
C PRO A 630 38.48 24.10 -15.03
N LEU A 631 38.53 24.58 -13.79
CA LEU A 631 39.51 25.58 -13.38
C LEU A 631 40.89 24.92 -13.26
N HIS A 632 41.67 24.94 -14.33
CA HIS A 632 43.09 24.57 -14.26
C HIS A 632 43.82 25.61 -13.42
N ALA A 633 44.49 25.17 -12.35
CA ALA A 633 45.46 26.00 -11.65
C ALA A 633 46.58 26.35 -12.64
N SER A 634 46.86 27.65 -12.79
CA SER A 634 47.89 28.13 -13.70
C SER A 634 49.27 27.70 -13.22
N GLU A 635 50.02 27.02 -14.08
CA GLU A 635 51.40 26.62 -13.82
C GLU A 635 52.29 27.85 -13.57
N THR A 636 53.09 27.80 -12.52
CA THR A 636 54.32 28.59 -12.39
C THR A 636 55.33 27.75 -11.63
N GLU A 637 56.62 27.89 -11.98
CA GLU A 637 57.77 27.19 -11.40
C GLU A 637 57.86 25.69 -11.75
N ALA A 638 58.39 25.51 -12.96
CA ALA A 638 58.71 24.25 -13.60
C ALA A 638 59.89 23.50 -12.95
N ILE A 639 59.91 22.18 -13.17
CA ILE A 639 61.10 21.33 -13.40
C ILE A 639 62.24 21.43 -12.36
N ALA A 640 62.42 20.38 -11.56
CA ALA A 640 63.59 19.50 -11.69
C ALA A 640 63.42 18.15 -10.97
N HIS A 641 64.18 17.16 -11.45
CA HIS A 641 64.55 15.88 -10.84
C HIS A 641 63.48 14.85 -10.42
N GLU A 642 63.46 13.78 -11.23
CA GLU A 642 63.41 12.40 -10.75
C GLU A 642 64.40 12.19 -9.60
N GLU A 643 64.04 11.39 -8.59
CA GLU A 643 64.82 10.19 -8.29
C GLU A 643 63.96 9.10 -7.65
N MET A 644 64.53 7.91 -7.52
CA MET A 644 63.82 6.70 -7.08
C MET A 644 63.80 6.56 -5.55
N ILE A 645 62.90 5.71 -5.05
CA ILE A 645 63.10 4.75 -3.96
C ILE A 645 64.32 5.05 -3.05
N ASP A 646 64.09 5.43 -1.79
CA ASP A 646 64.25 4.44 -0.70
C ASP A 646 63.56 4.85 0.63
N ASP A 647 63.83 4.04 1.65
CA ASP A 647 63.09 3.82 2.90
C ASP A 647 63.12 4.94 3.98
N LEU A 648 62.37 4.65 5.03
CA LEU A 648 62.16 5.42 6.26
C LEU A 648 63.44 5.83 7.02
N SER A 649 63.37 7.03 7.61
CA SER A 649 63.96 7.45 8.89
C SER A 649 65.46 7.18 9.17
N ASN A 650 66.23 8.27 9.35
CA ASN A 650 67.46 8.23 10.12
C ASN A 650 67.67 9.50 10.95
N MET A 651 67.46 9.39 12.26
CA MET A 651 68.08 10.07 13.41
C MET A 651 67.61 9.23 14.61
N ASP A 652 68.45 8.49 15.34
CA ASP A 652 69.73 8.91 15.90
C ASP A 652 70.83 7.83 15.90
N ASP A 653 72.07 8.32 15.86
CA ASP A 653 73.33 7.80 16.41
C ASP A 653 73.85 6.36 16.19
N LEU A 654 75.05 6.36 15.60
CA LEU A 654 76.25 5.58 15.92
C LEU A 654 76.23 4.88 17.31
N ASN A 655 76.79 3.68 17.50
CA ASN A 655 77.89 3.04 16.77
C ASN A 655 77.89 1.51 16.95
N GLY A 656 78.46 0.75 16.01
CA GLY A 656 78.33 -0.72 15.98
C GLY A 656 79.39 -1.50 16.78
N SER A 657 78.99 -2.64 17.36
CA SER A 657 79.90 -3.74 17.74
C SER A 657 79.21 -5.12 17.87
N HIS A 658 79.56 -6.02 16.96
CA HIS A 658 79.56 -7.49 17.03
C HIS A 658 78.39 -8.33 17.61
N ASN A 659 77.85 -9.15 16.68
CA ASN A 659 77.65 -10.61 16.75
C ASN A 659 76.36 -11.26 17.34
N SER A 660 75.83 -12.19 16.52
CA SER A 660 75.21 -13.49 16.86
C SER A 660 73.88 -13.55 17.64
N ALA A 661 72.78 -13.49 16.89
CA ALA A 661 71.73 -14.54 16.76
C ALA A 661 71.28 -15.40 17.97
N THR A 662 69.96 -15.49 18.20
CA THR A 662 69.19 -16.76 18.02
C THR A 662 67.64 -16.62 18.06
N LYS A 663 66.98 -17.24 17.07
CA LYS A 663 65.70 -18.01 17.08
C LYS A 663 64.55 -17.75 18.10
N LEU A 664 63.35 -17.46 17.54
CA LEU A 664 62.02 -18.16 17.67
C LEU A 664 61.40 -18.42 19.08
N PRO A 665 60.12 -18.87 19.21
CA PRO A 665 58.95 -18.92 18.28
C PRO A 665 57.83 -17.91 18.67
N LEU A 666 56.80 -17.51 17.90
CA LEU A 666 55.80 -18.14 16.99
C LEU A 666 54.50 -18.66 17.67
N LEU A 667 53.34 -18.27 17.09
CA LEU A 667 51.93 -18.67 17.37
C LEU A 667 51.26 -18.09 18.65
N SER A 668 49.93 -17.88 18.72
CA SER A 668 48.83 -18.21 17.77
C SER A 668 47.76 -17.11 17.66
N ASP A 669 46.91 -17.20 16.62
CA ASP A 669 45.78 -16.31 16.33
C ASP A 669 44.59 -16.44 17.32
N TRP A 670 43.76 -15.39 17.38
CA TRP A 670 42.30 -15.39 17.61
C TRP A 670 41.69 -14.13 16.99
#